data_AF-A0A8S1W4E1-F1
#
_entry.id   AF-A0A8S1W4E1-F1
#
_cell.length_a   1.000
_cell.length_b   1.000
_cell.length_c   1.000
_cell.angle_alpha   90.00
_cell.angle_beta   90.00
_cell.angle_gamma   90.00
#
_symmetry.space_group_name_H-M   'P 1'
#
loop_
_entity.id
_entity.type
_entity.pdbx_description
1 polymer ?
#
loop_
_entity_poly.entity_id
_entity_poly.type
_entity_poly.pdbx_seq_one_letter_code
_entity_poly.pdbx_strand_id
1 'polypeptide(L)'
;MTETTNVQSIGYLPPQISSHYITFEKGSKVLLFLNYFQIDDQSLILISPRNFEYSNLSFTMFSSNISPTYRTSKKLLVSMEQFKSIVSFNILLFCDLYQNNSAKTYSKQARSVESFINPNQCDQVNILTVPGEQEIDFKKVQQFLDCKFKSIKQLYKSNSLAYMDSPYKLYDVLYRFDKNTLLIEYFRFLIDNQIYNELSDIQQHYQVTNLDITLYKFFDSKELPNSMNSVQAIRKKFNNQTRDQHFYLLQQMKHINQMHHQADYQNLICPDCQNTSKCSFLVSKSQQIFLAGESELFAYPVPIEYVNLIGRLFSQLICQMMHYAKTQNVYNRMNNIAQIERIEEAISCPSFNLERNYQNLEMLGDSVIKYLTSAMLFEDKGLNNESLLSSLRIKLITNKHLSDVYSILQMRTMNSKIHYKKVRNHMTMTINDVDDFKLSRKQQADIYEAICGACYIRDYEFSDVIKFFKLTNFGFQGVFPNFYTGNCLIQFPDVQNSGIYPLKQQKQIKPFVQNSIYNQSLDKFEQFLGCKLSRLNEAMTVEDYERLEFLGDAILEFLIVANVHKECEKYYYSQDQQQMCREGKFESKLLLCPGMLHIAKISLLDNGFMGTMALYYGYHQYAIGLCQDTQNEIEKVLEALRQEEFNEFYLINQYSTQIPKIMSDLWESVAACIMIEYGWEGVVKVYGEMYKPYIQYVVQNIYSVYDYHQLINRNIQIEKN
;
A
#
# COMPACT_ATOMS: atom_id res chain seq x y z
N MET A 1 13.21 -36.71 35.04
CA MET A 1 13.45 -37.48 33.79
C MET A 1 12.07 -37.80 33.23
N THR A 2 11.50 -37.01 32.33
CA THR A 2 11.95 -36.72 30.96
C THR A 2 11.90 -35.23 30.64
N GLU A 3 12.82 -34.84 29.75
CA GLU A 3 13.15 -33.48 29.34
C GLU A 3 12.01 -32.79 28.58
N THR A 4 11.55 -31.65 29.08
CA THR A 4 10.99 -30.59 28.24
C THR A 4 12.04 -29.50 28.14
N THR A 5 12.85 -29.60 27.09
CA THR A 5 13.87 -28.64 26.71
C THR A 5 13.27 -27.24 26.56
N ASN A 6 13.86 -26.31 27.30
CA ASN A 6 14.02 -24.92 26.90
C ASN A 6 14.42 -24.88 25.41
N VAL A 7 13.48 -24.48 24.54
CA VAL A 7 13.83 -23.88 23.25
C VAL A 7 13.24 -22.49 23.27
N GLN A 8 14.14 -21.53 23.48
CA GLN A 8 13.99 -20.19 22.99
C GLN A 8 13.66 -20.26 21.49
N SER A 9 12.43 -19.95 21.13
CA SER A 9 12.07 -19.49 19.79
C SER A 9 11.34 -18.15 19.93
N ILE A 10 12.16 -17.12 20.20
CA ILE A 10 11.85 -15.76 19.79
C ILE A 10 11.68 -15.80 18.27
N GLY A 11 10.52 -15.35 17.79
CA GLY A 11 10.23 -15.23 16.36
C GLY A 11 9.38 -16.39 15.82
N TYR A 12 8.05 -16.25 15.88
CA TYR A 12 7.13 -16.72 14.84
C TYR A 12 5.72 -16.12 15.08
N LEU A 13 5.06 -15.71 13.98
CA LEU A 13 3.76 -15.00 13.81
C LEU A 13 3.76 -13.46 13.98
N PRO A 14 2.88 -12.74 13.25
CA PRO A 14 2.19 -11.63 13.87
C PRO A 14 1.08 -12.19 14.77
N PRO A 15 1.24 -12.20 16.10
CA PRO A 15 0.57 -13.18 16.95
C PRO A 15 -0.92 -12.91 17.20
N GLN A 16 -1.52 -11.87 16.65
CA GLN A 16 -2.80 -11.36 17.15
C GLN A 16 -4.05 -11.89 16.43
N ILE A 17 -3.92 -12.23 15.15
CA ILE A 17 -5.09 -12.52 14.30
C ILE A 17 -5.12 -14.00 13.92
N SER A 18 -3.99 -14.58 13.55
CA SER A 18 -3.93 -15.98 13.08
C SER A 18 -3.45 -17.00 14.09
N SER A 19 -2.99 -16.56 15.25
CA SER A 19 -2.67 -17.47 16.35
C SER A 19 -3.89 -18.23 16.82
N HIS A 20 -3.68 -19.47 17.24
CA HIS A 20 -4.66 -20.17 18.04
C HIS A 20 -4.79 -19.51 19.41
N TYR A 21 -5.98 -19.60 20.00
CA TYR A 21 -6.25 -19.18 21.36
C TYR A 21 -5.49 -20.06 22.35
N ILE A 22 -4.90 -19.41 23.36
CA ILE A 22 -4.09 -20.11 24.36
C ILE A 22 -5.04 -20.83 25.33
N THR A 23 -4.79 -22.13 25.54
CA THR A 23 -5.54 -22.94 26.49
C THR A 23 -4.73 -23.22 27.75
N PHE A 24 -5.42 -23.33 28.88
CA PHE A 24 -4.85 -23.62 30.21
C PHE A 24 -5.53 -24.85 30.81
N GLU A 25 -4.97 -25.37 31.91
CA GLU A 25 -5.59 -26.43 32.72
C GLU A 25 -5.98 -27.67 31.90
N LYS A 26 -5.05 -28.19 31.08
CA LYS A 26 -5.27 -29.34 30.16
C LYS A 26 -6.41 -29.09 29.15
N GLY A 27 -6.62 -27.84 28.75
CA GLY A 27 -7.60 -27.46 27.73
C GLY A 27 -9.00 -27.11 28.27
N SER A 28 -9.19 -27.04 29.59
CA SER A 28 -10.50 -26.71 30.18
C SER A 28 -10.84 -25.22 30.13
N LYS A 29 -9.82 -24.35 30.04
CA LYS A 29 -9.96 -22.89 30.00
C LYS A 29 -9.23 -22.28 28.80
N VAL A 30 -9.75 -21.18 28.29
CA VAL A 30 -9.24 -20.45 27.13
C VAL A 30 -9.02 -18.99 27.50
N LEU A 31 -7.84 -18.45 27.18
CA LEU A 31 -7.52 -17.04 27.41
C LEU A 31 -7.95 -16.19 26.21
N LEU A 32 -8.72 -15.15 26.49
CA LEU A 32 -9.21 -14.17 25.55
C LEU A 32 -8.56 -12.81 25.82
N PHE A 33 -8.28 -12.07 24.75
CA PHE A 33 -7.93 -10.66 24.82
C PHE A 33 -9.11 -9.84 24.27
N LEU A 34 -9.66 -8.95 25.09
CA LEU A 34 -10.77 -8.07 24.74
C LEU A 34 -10.22 -6.71 24.34
N ASN A 35 -10.51 -6.29 23.12
CA ASN A 35 -10.10 -5.02 22.53
C ASN A 35 -11.35 -4.18 22.30
N TYR A 36 -11.34 -2.94 22.79
CA TYR A 36 -12.53 -2.10 22.81
C TYR A 36 -12.38 -0.93 21.86
N PHE A 37 -13.43 -0.69 21.09
CA PHE A 37 -13.51 0.39 20.11
C PHE A 37 -14.78 1.20 20.35
N GLN A 38 -14.66 2.53 20.29
CA GLN A 38 -15.79 3.43 20.13
C GLN A 38 -15.93 3.72 18.63
N ILE A 39 -17.12 3.48 18.10
CA ILE A 39 -17.41 3.68 16.70
C ILE A 39 -18.71 4.46 16.55
N ASP A 40 -18.62 5.65 15.96
CA ASP A 40 -19.66 6.66 16.09
C ASP A 40 -19.96 6.85 17.60
N ASP A 41 -21.16 6.48 18.06
CA ASP A 41 -21.55 6.52 19.47
C ASP A 41 -21.72 5.12 20.11
N GLN A 42 -21.23 4.06 19.47
CA GLN A 42 -21.43 2.67 19.91
C GLN A 42 -20.12 1.99 20.32
N SER A 43 -20.16 1.18 21.36
CA SER A 43 -19.03 0.36 21.79
C SER A 43 -19.00 -1.00 21.08
N LEU A 44 -17.80 -1.42 20.67
CA LEU A 44 -17.54 -2.70 20.03
C LEU A 44 -16.41 -3.45 20.75
N ILE A 45 -16.64 -4.73 21.06
CA ILE A 45 -15.65 -5.63 21.65
C ILE A 45 -15.15 -6.62 20.58
N LEU A 46 -13.86 -6.50 20.21
CA LEU A 46 -13.17 -7.50 19.40
C LEU A 46 -12.34 -8.43 20.30
N ILE A 47 -12.60 -9.72 20.17
CA ILE A 47 -11.90 -10.79 20.88
C ILE A 47 -10.78 -11.33 19.99
N SER A 48 -9.58 -11.46 20.56
CA SER A 48 -8.40 -11.98 19.87
C SER A 48 -7.61 -12.99 20.72
N PRO A 49 -6.80 -13.86 20.09
CA PRO A 49 -5.90 -14.81 20.76
C PRO A 49 -4.71 -14.15 21.47
N ARG A 50 -4.31 -12.93 21.05
CA ARG A 50 -3.26 -12.10 21.69
C ARG A 50 -3.69 -10.64 21.72
N ASN A 51 -3.05 -9.82 22.55
CA ASN A 51 -3.31 -8.38 22.67
C ASN A 51 -3.03 -7.65 21.36
N PHE A 52 -3.87 -6.68 20.99
CA PHE A 52 -3.51 -5.73 19.94
C PHE A 52 -2.45 -4.77 20.46
N GLU A 53 -1.30 -4.77 19.80
CA GLU A 53 -0.29 -3.73 19.96
C GLU A 53 -0.67 -2.61 18.99
N TYR A 54 -1.16 -1.50 19.52
CA TYR A 54 -1.43 -0.31 18.71
C TYR A 54 -0.07 0.32 18.36
N SER A 55 0.41 0.11 17.13
CA SER A 55 1.63 0.77 16.66
C SER A 55 1.38 2.26 16.45
N ASN A 56 2.33 3.12 16.86
CA ASN A 56 2.33 4.56 16.54
C ASN A 56 2.50 4.87 15.03
N LEU A 57 2.36 3.87 14.15
CA LEU A 57 2.61 4.02 12.72
C LEU A 57 1.55 4.92 12.08
N SER A 58 2.02 5.84 11.24
CA SER A 58 1.34 6.94 10.57
C SER A 58 0.39 6.49 9.45
N PHE A 59 -0.42 5.47 9.70
CA PHE A 59 -1.61 5.19 8.91
C PHE A 59 -2.80 5.55 9.79
N THR A 60 -3.51 6.63 9.44
CA THR A 60 -4.78 7.01 10.07
C THR A 60 -5.67 5.78 10.11
N MET A 61 -5.81 5.23 11.32
CA MET A 61 -6.27 3.86 11.56
C MET A 61 -7.72 3.67 11.13
N PHE A 62 -8.46 4.77 10.98
CA PHE A 62 -9.89 4.79 10.80
C PHE A 62 -10.35 6.04 10.04
N SER A 63 -11.58 6.02 9.54
CA SER A 63 -12.34 7.27 9.39
C SER A 63 -12.34 8.01 10.74
N SER A 64 -12.59 9.32 10.76
CA SER A 64 -12.62 10.14 11.99
C SER A 64 -13.47 9.59 13.15
N ASN A 65 -14.31 8.57 12.89
CA ASN A 65 -15.35 8.09 13.79
C ASN A 65 -15.03 6.76 14.50
N ILE A 66 -13.90 6.10 14.25
CA ILE A 66 -13.52 4.89 15.02
C ILE A 66 -12.28 5.20 15.85
N SER A 67 -12.33 4.89 17.14
CA SER A 67 -11.21 5.10 18.04
C SER A 67 -11.10 3.95 19.06
N PRO A 68 -9.89 3.43 19.34
CA PRO A 68 -9.72 2.49 20.44
C PRO A 68 -9.94 3.24 21.76
N THR A 69 -10.82 2.73 22.62
CA THR A 69 -11.10 3.36 23.92
C THR A 69 -10.04 3.03 24.96
N TYR A 70 -9.37 1.88 24.81
CA TYR A 70 -8.25 1.48 25.65
C TYR A 70 -7.01 1.21 24.79
N ARG A 71 -5.84 1.68 25.26
CA ARG A 71 -4.54 1.38 24.64
C ARG A 71 -4.03 -0.04 24.94
N THR A 72 -4.68 -0.77 25.86
CA THR A 72 -4.29 -2.13 26.24
C THR A 72 -5.50 -3.05 26.26
N SER A 73 -5.34 -4.27 25.76
CA SER A 73 -6.39 -5.29 25.74
C SER A 73 -6.61 -5.88 27.14
N LYS A 74 -7.88 -6.05 27.55
CA LYS A 74 -8.23 -6.72 28.82
C LYS A 74 -8.12 -8.24 28.63
N LYS A 75 -7.42 -8.92 29.55
CA LYS A 75 -7.32 -10.39 29.56
C LYS A 75 -8.54 -10.98 30.28
N LEU A 76 -9.17 -12.00 29.69
CA LEU A 76 -10.27 -12.73 30.30
C LEU A 76 -10.07 -14.24 30.11
N LEU A 77 -10.13 -15.00 31.19
CA LEU A 77 -10.07 -16.46 31.14
C LEU A 77 -11.51 -17.02 31.18
N VAL A 78 -11.89 -17.80 30.17
CA VAL A 78 -13.23 -18.40 30.08
C VAL A 78 -13.15 -19.92 30.07
N SER A 79 -14.24 -20.59 30.43
CA SER A 79 -14.36 -22.03 30.25
C SER A 79 -14.40 -22.41 28.76
N MET A 80 -13.99 -23.63 28.42
CA MET A 80 -14.10 -24.16 27.07
C MET A 80 -15.54 -24.14 26.55
N GLU A 81 -16.54 -24.34 27.41
CA GLU A 81 -17.96 -24.25 27.03
C GLU A 81 -18.35 -22.82 26.65
N GLN A 82 -17.97 -21.83 27.45
CA GLN A 82 -18.20 -20.41 27.11
C GLN A 82 -17.52 -20.02 25.80
N PHE A 83 -16.28 -20.50 25.57
CA PHE A 83 -15.58 -20.27 24.32
C PHE A 83 -16.31 -20.88 23.12
N LYS A 84 -16.80 -22.12 23.24
CA LYS A 84 -17.62 -22.78 22.21
C LYS A 84 -18.88 -21.98 21.89
N SER A 85 -19.54 -21.41 22.89
CA SER A 85 -20.71 -20.54 22.70
C SER A 85 -20.36 -19.27 21.92
N ILE A 86 -19.23 -18.62 22.24
CA ILE A 86 -18.76 -17.43 21.51
C ILE A 86 -18.46 -17.76 20.04
N VAL A 87 -17.74 -18.86 19.78
CA VAL A 87 -17.41 -19.29 18.40
C VAL A 87 -18.68 -19.61 17.62
N SER A 88 -19.62 -20.36 18.21
CA SER A 88 -20.90 -20.72 17.60
C SER A 88 -21.75 -19.49 17.28
N PHE A 89 -21.78 -18.51 18.20
CA PHE A 89 -22.46 -17.24 18.00
C PHE A 89 -21.93 -16.50 16.77
N ASN A 90 -20.60 -16.38 16.64
CA ASN A 90 -19.99 -15.68 15.50
C ASN A 90 -20.27 -16.38 14.17
N ILE A 91 -20.16 -17.72 14.11
CA ILE A 91 -20.46 -18.48 12.90
C ILE A 91 -21.89 -18.19 12.42
N LEU A 92 -22.87 -18.28 13.32
CA LEU A 92 -24.27 -18.05 13.00
C LEU A 92 -24.58 -16.59 12.68
N LEU A 93 -23.99 -15.63 13.40
CA LEU A 93 -24.12 -14.19 13.15
C LEU A 93 -23.65 -13.83 11.74
N PHE A 94 -22.45 -14.29 11.34
CA PHE A 94 -21.92 -14.00 10.01
C PHE A 94 -22.64 -14.77 8.90
N CYS A 95 -23.18 -15.96 9.19
CA CYS A 95 -24.10 -16.64 8.28
C CYS A 95 -25.35 -15.78 7.99
N ASP A 96 -25.93 -15.14 9.01
CA ASP A 96 -27.08 -14.24 8.87
C ASP A 96 -26.71 -12.99 8.05
N LEU A 97 -25.62 -12.32 8.44
CA LEU A 97 -25.16 -11.09 7.78
C LEU A 97 -24.80 -11.28 6.31
N TYR A 98 -24.18 -12.42 5.96
CA TYR A 98 -23.65 -12.63 4.61
C TYR A 98 -24.58 -13.39 3.68
N GLN A 99 -25.74 -13.87 4.14
CA GLN A 99 -26.73 -14.56 3.30
C GLN A 99 -26.08 -15.56 2.32
N ASN A 100 -25.14 -16.36 2.82
CA ASN A 100 -24.40 -17.29 1.98
C ASN A 100 -25.37 -18.36 1.45
N ASN A 101 -25.80 -18.20 0.19
CA ASN A 101 -26.60 -19.20 -0.50
C ASN A 101 -25.86 -20.54 -0.45
N SER A 102 -26.52 -21.55 0.12
CA SER A 102 -26.07 -22.94 0.25
C SER A 102 -24.86 -23.19 1.18
N ALA A 103 -25.09 -23.19 2.50
CA ALA A 103 -24.23 -23.89 3.46
C ALA A 103 -24.04 -25.39 3.11
N LYS A 104 -24.96 -25.98 2.33
CA LYS A 104 -24.90 -27.36 1.81
C LYS A 104 -23.65 -27.68 0.99
N THR A 105 -22.99 -26.69 0.38
CA THR A 105 -21.81 -26.91 -0.47
C THR A 105 -20.47 -26.78 0.27
N TYR A 106 -20.48 -26.27 1.52
CA TYR A 106 -19.26 -25.90 2.26
C TYR A 106 -18.94 -26.79 3.47
N SER A 107 -19.76 -27.80 3.79
CA SER A 107 -19.58 -28.63 4.99
C SER A 107 -18.23 -29.35 5.05
N LYS A 108 -17.58 -29.62 3.91
CA LYS A 108 -16.26 -30.27 3.85
C LYS A 108 -15.06 -29.36 4.19
N GLN A 109 -15.23 -28.04 4.19
CA GLN A 109 -14.16 -27.04 4.48
C GLN A 109 -14.49 -26.17 5.71
N ALA A 110 -15.52 -26.55 6.46
CA ALA A 110 -16.00 -25.82 7.62
C ALA A 110 -15.01 -25.88 8.80
N ARG A 111 -14.73 -24.71 9.41
CA ARG A 111 -13.82 -24.59 10.55
C ARG A 111 -14.41 -25.22 11.80
N SER A 112 -13.65 -26.05 12.51
CA SER A 112 -14.05 -26.60 13.81
C SER A 112 -13.56 -25.75 14.99
N VAL A 113 -14.06 -25.98 16.22
CA VAL A 113 -13.56 -25.28 17.42
C VAL A 113 -12.07 -25.57 17.61
N GLU A 114 -11.65 -26.80 17.32
CA GLU A 114 -10.25 -27.23 17.37
C GLU A 114 -9.37 -26.36 16.49
N SER A 115 -9.87 -25.86 15.34
CA SER A 115 -9.11 -24.95 14.48
C SER A 115 -8.77 -23.61 15.12
N PHE A 116 -9.50 -23.20 16.16
CA PHE A 116 -9.23 -21.96 16.89
C PHE A 116 -8.25 -22.15 18.05
N ILE A 117 -8.06 -23.38 18.56
CA ILE A 117 -7.24 -23.66 19.76
C ILE A 117 -6.00 -24.51 19.46
N ASN A 118 -5.94 -25.17 18.31
CA ASN A 118 -4.78 -25.93 17.86
C ASN A 118 -3.97 -25.14 16.83
N PRO A 119 -2.64 -25.33 16.78
CA PRO A 119 -1.81 -24.77 15.73
C PRO A 119 -2.31 -25.22 14.35
N ASN A 120 -2.42 -24.28 13.41
CA ASN A 120 -2.82 -24.56 12.04
C ASN A 120 -1.65 -24.30 11.08
N GLN A 121 -1.59 -25.04 9.98
CA GLN A 121 -0.54 -24.86 8.96
C GLN A 121 -0.76 -23.61 8.11
N CYS A 122 -2.01 -23.13 8.00
CA CYS A 122 -2.39 -21.92 7.25
C CYS A 122 -2.79 -20.80 8.22
N ASP A 123 -2.56 -19.54 7.82
CA ASP A 123 -3.08 -18.40 8.56
C ASP A 123 -4.60 -18.36 8.52
N GLN A 124 -5.20 -18.06 9.67
CA GLN A 124 -6.65 -17.92 9.80
C GLN A 124 -6.98 -16.57 10.44
N VAL A 125 -8.18 -16.07 10.26
CA VAL A 125 -8.65 -14.93 11.05
C VAL A 125 -9.38 -15.50 12.27
N ASN A 126 -8.78 -15.32 13.45
CA ASN A 126 -9.28 -15.80 14.74
C ASN A 126 -9.82 -14.65 15.59
N ILE A 127 -10.36 -13.63 14.93
CA ILE A 127 -11.02 -12.49 15.59
C ILE A 127 -12.51 -12.78 15.70
N LEU A 128 -13.05 -12.58 16.89
CA LEU A 128 -14.46 -12.82 17.21
C LEU A 128 -15.07 -11.52 17.75
N THR A 129 -16.40 -11.40 17.70
CA THR A 129 -17.14 -10.28 18.30
C THR A 129 -18.25 -10.80 19.21
N VAL A 130 -18.65 -9.98 20.18
CA VAL A 130 -19.71 -10.31 21.15
C VAL A 130 -20.53 -9.06 21.52
N PRO A 131 -21.81 -9.23 21.90
CA PRO A 131 -22.59 -8.14 22.46
C PRO A 131 -22.04 -7.75 23.85
N GLY A 132 -22.03 -6.45 24.14
CA GLY A 132 -21.61 -5.89 25.42
C GLY A 132 -20.85 -4.56 25.25
N GLU A 133 -20.85 -3.72 26.29
CA GLU A 133 -20.13 -2.44 26.28
C GLU A 133 -18.79 -2.53 27.03
N GLN A 134 -18.81 -3.03 28.27
CA GLN A 134 -17.62 -3.16 29.11
C GLN A 134 -17.16 -4.61 29.30
N GLU A 135 -18.09 -5.56 29.24
CA GLU A 135 -17.83 -7.00 29.39
C GLU A 135 -18.72 -7.81 28.44
N ILE A 136 -18.40 -9.10 28.28
CA ILE A 136 -19.15 -10.01 27.41
C ILE A 136 -20.54 -10.26 28.02
N ASP A 137 -21.61 -9.97 27.28
CA ASP A 137 -22.98 -10.32 27.66
C ASP A 137 -23.28 -11.78 27.27
N PHE A 138 -22.82 -12.73 28.09
CA PHE A 138 -23.06 -14.16 27.89
C PHE A 138 -24.54 -14.54 27.85
N LYS A 139 -25.42 -13.76 28.53
CA LYS A 139 -26.86 -14.01 28.52
C LYS A 139 -27.44 -13.76 27.14
N LYS A 140 -27.06 -12.65 26.48
CA LYS A 140 -27.46 -12.38 25.09
C LYS A 140 -26.88 -13.40 24.11
N VAL A 141 -25.62 -13.80 24.29
CA VAL A 141 -25.00 -14.87 23.49
C VAL A 141 -25.84 -16.15 23.58
N GLN A 142 -26.20 -16.58 24.79
CA GLN A 142 -27.00 -17.78 24.99
C GLN A 142 -28.42 -17.63 24.43
N GLN A 143 -29.08 -16.49 24.66
CA GLN A 143 -30.41 -16.21 24.10
C GLN A 143 -30.42 -16.29 22.56
N PHE A 144 -29.40 -15.75 21.90
CA PHE A 144 -29.25 -15.86 20.45
C PHE A 144 -29.11 -17.32 20.00
N LEU A 145 -28.24 -18.07 20.67
CA LEU A 145 -28.03 -19.49 20.36
C LEU A 145 -29.30 -20.31 20.59
N ASP A 146 -29.99 -20.12 21.71
CA ASP A 146 -31.23 -20.83 22.03
C ASP A 146 -32.34 -20.54 21.01
N CYS A 147 -32.49 -19.28 20.59
CA CYS A 147 -33.43 -18.89 19.54
C CYS A 147 -33.11 -19.57 18.21
N LYS A 148 -31.83 -19.61 17.84
CA LYS A 148 -31.34 -20.31 16.64
C LYS A 148 -31.60 -21.81 16.72
N PHE A 149 -31.27 -22.45 17.83
CA PHE A 149 -31.46 -23.89 18.00
C PHE A 149 -32.93 -24.30 18.09
N LYS A 150 -33.83 -23.48 18.65
CA LYS A 150 -35.27 -23.76 18.63
C LYS A 150 -35.84 -23.88 17.21
N SER A 151 -35.27 -23.15 16.26
CA SER A 151 -35.67 -23.25 14.84
C SER A 151 -35.16 -24.53 14.16
N ILE A 152 -34.16 -25.21 14.76
CA ILE A 152 -33.54 -26.44 14.26
C ILE A 152 -34.20 -27.62 15.00
N LYS A 153 -34.93 -28.48 14.29
CA LYS A 153 -35.55 -29.69 14.89
C LYS A 153 -34.54 -30.74 15.41
N GLN A 154 -33.23 -30.47 15.42
CA GLN A 154 -32.18 -31.35 15.95
C GLN A 154 -31.68 -30.84 17.31
N LEU A 155 -31.64 -31.74 18.30
CA LEU A 155 -31.01 -31.51 19.60
C LEU A 155 -29.54 -31.11 19.42
N TYR A 156 -29.24 -29.84 19.69
CA TYR A 156 -27.88 -29.33 19.79
C TYR A 156 -27.10 -30.12 20.86
N LYS A 157 -25.98 -30.73 20.46
CA LYS A 157 -24.98 -31.23 21.42
C LYS A 157 -23.94 -30.11 21.58
N SER A 158 -23.62 -29.72 22.82
CA SER A 158 -22.69 -28.61 23.15
C SER A 158 -21.28 -28.75 22.55
N ASN A 159 -20.96 -29.89 21.94
CA ASN A 159 -19.66 -30.17 21.32
C ASN A 159 -19.63 -30.03 19.79
N SER A 160 -20.74 -29.76 19.11
CA SER A 160 -20.76 -29.60 17.64
C SER A 160 -21.09 -28.16 17.25
N LEU A 161 -20.29 -27.57 16.36
CA LEU A 161 -20.60 -26.26 15.78
C LEU A 161 -21.88 -26.30 14.93
N ALA A 162 -22.61 -25.19 14.96
CA ALA A 162 -23.91 -25.07 14.31
C ALA A 162 -23.76 -24.45 12.91
N TYR A 163 -24.24 -25.17 11.90
CA TYR A 163 -24.41 -24.64 10.54
C TYR A 163 -25.88 -24.75 10.17
N MET A 164 -26.42 -23.68 9.57
CA MET A 164 -27.83 -23.62 9.18
C MET A 164 -27.98 -23.50 7.67
N ASP A 165 -29.01 -24.17 7.15
CA ASP A 165 -29.42 -24.07 5.74
C ASP A 165 -30.23 -22.80 5.44
N SER A 166 -30.77 -22.12 6.47
CA SER A 166 -31.61 -20.93 6.35
C SER A 166 -31.19 -19.81 7.32
N PRO A 167 -30.47 -18.76 6.86
CA PRO A 167 -30.11 -17.61 7.69
C PRO A 167 -31.32 -16.73 8.03
N TYR A 168 -31.29 -16.02 9.17
CA TYR A 168 -32.24 -14.93 9.42
C TYR A 168 -31.97 -13.82 8.41
N LYS A 169 -33.04 -13.33 7.78
CA LYS A 169 -32.98 -12.13 6.96
C LYS A 169 -33.39 -10.94 7.82
N LEU A 170 -32.56 -9.91 7.86
CA LEU A 170 -32.79 -8.71 8.64
C LEU A 170 -33.52 -7.68 7.80
N TYR A 171 -34.55 -7.08 8.38
CA TYR A 171 -35.43 -6.14 7.72
C TYR A 171 -35.73 -4.96 8.64
N ASP A 172 -35.72 -3.76 8.06
CA ASP A 172 -36.29 -2.56 8.67
C ASP A 172 -37.80 -2.54 8.39
N VAL A 173 -38.59 -2.30 9.43
CA VAL A 173 -40.04 -2.14 9.30
C VAL A 173 -40.32 -0.71 8.85
N LEU A 174 -40.80 -0.56 7.62
CA LEU A 174 -41.14 0.76 7.05
C LEU A 174 -42.53 1.22 7.46
N TYR A 175 -43.51 0.31 7.40
CA TYR A 175 -44.92 0.64 7.66
C TYR A 175 -45.70 -0.58 8.14
N ARG A 176 -46.51 -0.41 9.18
CA ARG A 176 -47.43 -1.44 9.71
C ARG A 176 -48.85 -1.08 9.33
N PHE A 177 -49.63 -2.06 8.88
CA PHE A 177 -51.03 -1.88 8.51
C PHE A 177 -51.86 -3.13 8.80
N ASP A 178 -53.19 -3.02 8.71
CA ASP A 178 -54.14 -4.11 8.83
C ASP A 178 -55.05 -4.21 7.59
N LYS A 179 -56.06 -5.10 7.63
CA LYS A 179 -56.97 -5.29 6.48
C LYS A 179 -57.90 -4.08 6.22
N ASN A 180 -58.04 -3.18 7.19
CA ASN A 180 -58.96 -2.05 7.18
C ASN A 180 -58.25 -0.71 6.88
N THR A 181 -56.92 -0.66 7.00
CA THR A 181 -56.10 0.53 6.75
C THR A 181 -56.34 1.06 5.34
N LEU A 182 -56.69 2.34 5.22
CA LEU A 182 -57.06 2.94 3.94
C LEU A 182 -55.80 3.23 3.11
N LEU A 183 -55.89 3.09 1.79
CA LEU A 183 -54.76 3.35 0.88
C LEU A 183 -54.27 4.80 0.98
N ILE A 184 -55.20 5.75 1.16
CA ILE A 184 -54.88 7.17 1.36
C ILE A 184 -53.99 7.41 2.58
N GLU A 185 -54.13 6.62 3.66
CA GLU A 185 -53.32 6.78 4.87
C GLU A 185 -51.86 6.40 4.62
N TYR A 186 -51.61 5.37 3.81
CA TYR A 186 -50.26 5.00 3.39
C TYR A 186 -49.65 6.04 2.44
N PHE A 187 -50.43 6.60 1.50
CA PHE A 187 -49.93 7.65 0.62
C PHE A 187 -49.59 8.93 1.38
N ARG A 188 -50.38 9.31 2.40
CA ARG A 188 -50.03 10.39 3.32
C ARG A 188 -48.73 10.11 4.07
N PHE A 189 -48.55 8.90 4.58
CA PHE A 189 -47.29 8.48 5.19
C PHE A 189 -46.08 8.68 4.25
N LEU A 190 -46.21 8.38 2.96
CA LEU A 190 -45.13 8.62 1.99
C LEU A 190 -44.81 10.12 1.81
N ILE A 191 -45.82 10.98 1.85
CA ILE A 191 -45.64 12.45 1.77
C ILE A 191 -45.02 12.98 3.06
N ASP A 192 -45.51 12.56 4.21
CA ASP A 192 -45.01 12.97 5.53
C ASP A 192 -43.54 12.60 5.73
N ASN A 193 -43.09 11.50 5.11
CA ASN A 193 -41.69 11.06 5.09
C ASN A 193 -40.89 11.59 3.89
N GLN A 194 -41.42 12.59 3.16
CA GLN A 194 -40.75 13.26 2.04
C GLN A 194 -40.30 12.33 0.90
N ILE A 195 -40.97 11.18 0.72
CA ILE A 195 -40.69 10.26 -0.39
C ILE A 195 -41.30 10.81 -1.69
N TYR A 196 -42.44 11.50 -1.58
CA TYR A 196 -43.12 12.22 -2.66
C TYR A 196 -43.61 13.58 -2.15
N ASN A 197 -43.77 14.55 -3.05
CA ASN A 197 -44.16 15.91 -2.68
C ASN A 197 -45.68 16.06 -2.57
N GLU A 198 -46.44 15.50 -3.51
CA GLU A 198 -47.89 15.65 -3.56
C GLU A 198 -48.60 14.33 -3.92
N LEU A 199 -49.89 14.24 -3.54
CA LEU A 199 -50.71 13.04 -3.74
C LEU A 199 -50.91 12.71 -5.23
N SER A 200 -51.00 13.72 -6.09
CA SER A 200 -51.11 13.58 -7.54
C SER A 200 -49.94 12.80 -8.14
N ASP A 201 -48.72 13.07 -7.65
CA ASP A 201 -47.49 12.41 -8.11
C ASP A 201 -47.53 10.91 -7.77
N ILE A 202 -48.02 10.58 -6.57
CA ILE A 202 -48.17 9.19 -6.10
C ILE A 202 -49.24 8.45 -6.91
N GLN A 203 -50.40 9.08 -7.12
CA GLN A 203 -51.49 8.49 -7.91
C GLN A 203 -51.09 8.24 -9.36
N GLN A 204 -50.35 9.17 -9.97
CA GLN A 204 -49.79 9.01 -11.31
C GLN A 204 -48.73 7.90 -11.33
N HIS A 205 -47.85 7.86 -10.33
CA HIS A 205 -46.78 6.87 -10.23
C HIS A 205 -47.31 5.43 -10.08
N TYR A 206 -48.30 5.22 -9.20
CA TYR A 206 -48.90 3.90 -8.95
C TYR A 206 -50.12 3.59 -9.84
N GLN A 207 -50.52 4.52 -10.70
CA GLN A 207 -51.69 4.41 -11.60
C GLN A 207 -52.99 4.08 -10.85
N VAL A 208 -53.23 4.75 -9.71
CA VAL A 208 -54.40 4.53 -8.86
C VAL A 208 -55.36 5.71 -8.95
N THR A 209 -56.56 5.46 -9.47
CA THR A 209 -57.64 6.46 -9.59
C THR A 209 -58.60 6.47 -8.41
N ASN A 210 -58.78 5.34 -7.73
CA ASN A 210 -59.67 5.20 -6.56
C ASN A 210 -58.84 4.99 -5.28
N LEU A 211 -58.96 5.90 -4.32
CA LEU A 211 -58.25 5.87 -3.04
C LEU A 211 -59.10 5.32 -1.88
N ASP A 212 -60.39 5.08 -2.09
CA ASP A 212 -61.33 4.53 -1.10
C ASP A 212 -61.23 2.99 -0.98
N ILE A 213 -60.08 2.44 -1.33
CA ILE A 213 -59.74 1.03 -1.13
C ILE A 213 -58.78 0.87 0.04
N THR A 214 -58.76 -0.31 0.65
CA THR A 214 -57.78 -0.60 1.70
C THR A 214 -56.42 -0.93 1.09
N LEU A 215 -55.34 -0.62 1.82
CA LEU A 215 -53.98 -0.93 1.41
C LEU A 215 -53.79 -2.44 1.20
N TYR A 216 -54.44 -3.26 2.03
CA TYR A 216 -54.48 -4.71 1.86
C TYR A 216 -55.06 -5.10 0.49
N LYS A 217 -56.22 -4.55 0.11
CA LYS A 217 -56.84 -4.82 -1.19
C LYS A 217 -55.98 -4.34 -2.35
N PHE A 218 -55.26 -3.23 -2.19
CA PHE A 218 -54.34 -2.71 -3.21
C PHE A 218 -53.16 -3.66 -3.52
N PHE A 219 -52.64 -4.35 -2.50
CA PHE A 219 -51.61 -5.38 -2.68
C PHE A 219 -52.19 -6.76 -3.07
N ASP A 220 -53.41 -7.10 -2.64
CA ASP A 220 -54.08 -8.38 -2.93
C ASP A 220 -54.66 -8.44 -4.36
N SER A 221 -55.19 -7.33 -4.87
CA SER A 221 -55.93 -7.29 -6.14
C SER A 221 -55.08 -7.74 -7.35
N LYS A 222 -55.59 -8.72 -8.10
CA LYS A 222 -55.02 -9.18 -9.38
C LYS A 222 -55.48 -8.35 -10.59
N GLU A 223 -56.44 -7.44 -10.40
CA GLU A 223 -57.17 -6.74 -11.48
C GLU A 223 -56.75 -5.28 -11.73
N LEU A 224 -55.83 -4.71 -10.94
CA LEU A 224 -55.31 -3.36 -11.18
C LEU A 224 -54.21 -3.40 -12.27
N PRO A 225 -54.09 -2.35 -13.12
CA PRO A 225 -53.23 -2.35 -14.30
C PRO A 225 -51.77 -2.63 -13.92
N ASN A 226 -50.98 -3.08 -14.91
CA ASN A 226 -49.56 -3.42 -14.81
C ASN A 226 -48.71 -2.25 -14.27
N SER A 227 -48.81 -1.99 -12.97
CA SER A 227 -47.94 -1.07 -12.26
C SER A 227 -46.51 -1.60 -12.36
N MET A 228 -45.55 -0.69 -12.48
CA MET A 228 -44.12 -0.95 -12.67
C MET A 228 -43.57 -2.11 -11.81
N ASN A 229 -42.46 -2.70 -12.27
CA ASN A 229 -41.77 -3.88 -11.72
C ASN A 229 -41.69 -3.99 -10.17
N SER A 230 -41.71 -2.87 -9.42
CA SER A 230 -41.62 -2.83 -7.96
C SER A 230 -42.86 -3.39 -7.24
N VAL A 231 -44.08 -2.95 -7.59
CA VAL A 231 -45.32 -3.42 -6.94
C VAL A 231 -45.60 -4.87 -7.33
N GLN A 232 -45.34 -5.24 -8.58
CA GLN A 232 -45.46 -6.64 -9.03
C GLN A 232 -44.50 -7.58 -8.27
N ALA A 233 -43.30 -7.12 -7.91
CA ALA A 233 -42.37 -7.89 -7.11
C ALA A 233 -42.86 -8.11 -5.67
N ILE A 234 -43.52 -7.11 -5.07
CA ILE A 234 -44.18 -7.21 -3.76
C ILE A 234 -45.35 -8.20 -3.83
N ARG A 235 -46.23 -8.04 -4.83
CA ARG A 235 -47.42 -8.91 -5.05
C ARG A 235 -47.06 -10.38 -5.24
N LYS A 236 -46.02 -10.69 -6.02
CA LYS A 236 -45.59 -12.08 -6.28
C LYS A 236 -45.18 -12.87 -5.04
N LYS A 237 -44.80 -12.18 -3.96
CA LYS A 237 -44.34 -12.79 -2.70
C LYS A 237 -45.40 -12.73 -1.59
N PHE A 238 -46.54 -12.08 -1.85
CA PHE A 238 -47.59 -11.93 -0.86
C PHE A 238 -48.44 -13.20 -0.77
N ASN A 239 -48.53 -13.77 0.44
CA ASN A 239 -49.32 -14.97 0.71
C ASN A 239 -50.59 -14.62 1.50
N ASN A 240 -51.73 -14.59 0.81
CA ASN A 240 -53.03 -14.21 1.39
C ASN A 240 -53.64 -15.26 2.33
N GLN A 241 -52.99 -16.41 2.51
CA GLN A 241 -53.55 -17.54 3.25
C GLN A 241 -53.30 -17.50 4.76
N THR A 242 -52.58 -16.48 5.26
CA THR A 242 -52.29 -16.38 6.70
C THR A 242 -53.48 -15.79 7.47
N ARG A 243 -53.67 -16.24 8.72
CA ARG A 243 -54.70 -15.70 9.65
C ARG A 243 -54.27 -14.36 10.29
N ASP A 244 -53.31 -13.67 9.67
CA ASP A 244 -52.68 -12.50 10.26
C ASP A 244 -53.63 -11.30 10.28
N GLN A 245 -53.58 -10.56 11.40
CA GLN A 245 -54.32 -9.32 11.59
C GLN A 245 -53.49 -8.10 11.16
N HIS A 246 -52.16 -8.17 11.31
CA HIS A 246 -51.23 -7.11 10.92
C HIS A 246 -50.28 -7.57 9.82
N PHE A 247 -49.91 -6.60 8.97
CA PHE A 247 -49.02 -6.74 7.84
C PHE A 247 -47.97 -5.63 7.87
N TYR A 248 -46.79 -5.93 7.31
CA TYR A 248 -45.64 -5.07 7.42
C TYR A 248 -44.95 -4.90 6.07
N LEU A 249 -44.73 -3.66 5.66
CA LEU A 249 -43.81 -3.32 4.59
C LEU A 249 -42.39 -3.26 5.17
N LEU A 250 -41.52 -4.10 4.61
CA LEU A 250 -40.18 -4.35 5.09
C LEU A 250 -39.16 -3.91 4.05
N GLN A 251 -38.09 -3.28 4.48
CA GLN A 251 -36.91 -3.05 3.66
C GLN A 251 -35.80 -3.97 4.13
N GLN A 252 -35.21 -4.75 3.23
CA GLN A 252 -34.07 -5.56 3.62
C GLN A 252 -32.90 -4.66 4.02
N MET A 253 -32.33 -4.89 5.20
CA MET A 253 -31.14 -4.18 5.64
C MET A 253 -29.99 -4.45 4.67
N LYS A 254 -29.27 -3.40 4.30
CA LYS A 254 -28.15 -3.48 3.37
C LYS A 254 -26.92 -4.04 4.09
N HIS A 255 -26.55 -5.29 3.84
CA HIS A 255 -25.32 -5.91 4.37
C HIS A 255 -24.25 -6.04 3.28
N ILE A 256 -22.97 -5.83 3.66
CA ILE A 256 -21.69 -5.95 2.91
C ILE A 256 -21.61 -5.41 1.47
N ASN A 257 -22.59 -5.64 0.60
CA ASN A 257 -22.62 -5.19 -0.80
C ASN A 257 -22.51 -3.67 -0.95
N GLN A 258 -22.83 -2.91 0.10
CA GLN A 258 -22.64 -1.46 0.14
C GLN A 258 -21.26 -1.00 0.62
N MET A 259 -20.40 -1.88 1.15
CA MET A 259 -19.02 -1.50 1.53
C MET A 259 -18.22 -1.00 0.32
N HIS A 260 -18.52 -1.46 -0.90
CA HIS A 260 -17.88 -0.91 -2.11
C HIS A 260 -18.25 0.55 -2.40
N HIS A 261 -19.37 1.06 -1.87
CA HIS A 261 -19.83 2.43 -2.12
C HIS A 261 -19.40 3.45 -1.06
N GLN A 262 -19.07 3.02 0.17
CA GLN A 262 -18.87 3.92 1.32
C GLN A 262 -17.58 3.67 2.09
N ALA A 263 -16.74 2.71 1.68
CA ALA A 263 -15.42 2.60 2.26
C ALA A 263 -14.52 3.69 1.67
N ASP A 264 -13.87 4.49 2.52
CA ASP A 264 -12.75 5.38 2.15
C ASP A 264 -11.59 4.62 1.44
N TYR A 265 -11.66 3.28 1.41
CA TYR A 265 -10.76 2.33 0.76
C TYR A 265 -11.13 1.96 -0.69
N GLN A 266 -12.00 2.75 -1.35
CA GLN A 266 -12.59 2.46 -2.66
C GLN A 266 -11.59 2.05 -3.77
N ASN A 267 -10.32 2.45 -3.67
CA ASN A 267 -9.31 2.17 -4.70
C ASN A 267 -8.54 0.84 -4.51
N LEU A 268 -8.52 0.25 -3.31
CA LEU A 268 -7.53 -0.78 -2.98
C LEU A 268 -7.98 -2.22 -3.23
N ILE A 269 -9.28 -2.53 -3.32
CA ILE A 269 -9.73 -3.93 -3.09
C ILE A 269 -10.61 -4.52 -4.22
N CYS A 270 -11.12 -3.71 -5.17
CA CYS A 270 -11.99 -4.23 -6.25
C CYS A 270 -11.47 -3.93 -7.66
N PRO A 271 -11.00 -4.93 -8.42
CA PRO A 271 -10.67 -4.77 -9.83
C PRO A 271 -11.87 -4.33 -10.68
N ASP A 272 -13.08 -4.81 -10.34
CA ASP A 272 -14.31 -4.52 -11.09
C ASP A 272 -14.82 -3.09 -10.88
N CYS A 273 -14.39 -2.38 -9.82
CA CYS A 273 -14.69 -0.95 -9.64
C CYS A 273 -13.66 -0.03 -10.31
N GLN A 274 -12.47 -0.55 -10.66
CA GLN A 274 -11.40 0.23 -11.32
C GLN A 274 -11.65 0.36 -12.83
N ASN A 275 -12.25 -0.66 -13.44
CA ASN A 275 -12.78 -0.57 -14.80
C ASN A 275 -14.21 -0.05 -14.72
N THR A 276 -14.59 0.92 -15.55
CA THR A 276 -15.94 1.54 -15.64
C THR A 276 -17.12 0.57 -15.83
N SER A 277 -16.86 -0.74 -15.88
CA SER A 277 -17.84 -1.80 -15.68
C SER A 277 -18.53 -1.67 -14.32
N LYS A 278 -19.86 -1.68 -14.30
CA LYS A 278 -20.64 -1.75 -13.06
C LYS A 278 -20.22 -2.98 -12.26
N CYS A 279 -19.45 -2.77 -11.20
CA CYS A 279 -19.05 -3.83 -10.29
C CYS A 279 -20.28 -4.68 -9.94
N SER A 280 -20.19 -5.99 -10.20
CA SER A 280 -21.32 -6.92 -10.03
C SER A 280 -21.86 -6.94 -8.59
N PHE A 281 -21.07 -6.45 -7.62
CA PHE A 281 -21.44 -6.25 -6.21
C PHE A 281 -22.26 -4.98 -5.94
N LEU A 282 -22.10 -3.93 -6.76
CA LEU A 282 -22.86 -2.69 -6.68
C LEU A 282 -24.24 -2.81 -7.33
N VAL A 283 -24.44 -3.85 -8.13
CA VAL A 283 -25.73 -4.19 -8.71
C VAL A 283 -26.59 -4.93 -7.67
N SER A 284 -26.80 -4.32 -6.50
CA SER A 284 -28.04 -4.58 -5.78
C SER A 284 -29.15 -3.93 -6.61
N LYS A 285 -29.80 -4.74 -7.45
CA LYS A 285 -31.04 -4.30 -8.10
C LYS A 285 -32.07 -4.10 -6.99
N SER A 286 -32.22 -2.83 -6.60
CA SER A 286 -33.22 -2.24 -5.73
C SER A 286 -33.10 -2.53 -4.23
N GLN A 287 -33.33 -1.48 -3.43
CA GLN A 287 -34.02 -1.57 -2.15
C GLN A 287 -35.32 -2.35 -2.36
N GLN A 288 -35.26 -3.67 -2.32
CA GLN A 288 -36.45 -4.49 -2.47
C GLN A 288 -37.28 -4.29 -1.21
N ILE A 289 -38.45 -3.68 -1.39
CA ILE A 289 -39.49 -3.65 -0.38
C ILE A 289 -40.17 -5.02 -0.44
N PHE A 290 -40.39 -5.61 0.73
CA PHE A 290 -41.08 -6.88 0.92
C PHE A 290 -42.34 -6.63 1.73
N LEU A 291 -43.32 -7.52 1.55
CA LEU A 291 -44.51 -7.54 2.37
C LEU A 291 -44.53 -8.86 3.13
N ALA A 292 -44.72 -8.80 4.44
CA ALA A 292 -44.80 -9.97 5.30
C ALA A 292 -45.99 -9.85 6.25
N GLY A 293 -46.62 -10.98 6.55
CA GLY A 293 -47.60 -11.07 7.63
C GLY A 293 -46.92 -11.14 9.00
N GLU A 294 -47.63 -10.76 10.07
CA GLU A 294 -47.11 -10.83 11.45
C GLU A 294 -46.56 -12.22 11.81
N SER A 295 -47.17 -13.30 11.32
CA SER A 295 -46.71 -14.68 11.55
C SER A 295 -45.38 -15.04 10.90
N GLU A 296 -44.93 -14.27 9.90
CA GLU A 296 -43.67 -14.47 9.20
C GLU A 296 -42.50 -13.69 9.83
N LEU A 297 -42.82 -12.79 10.77
CA LEU A 297 -41.84 -11.97 11.47
C LEU A 297 -41.31 -12.66 12.73
N PHE A 298 -40.01 -12.52 12.95
CA PHE A 298 -39.34 -13.02 14.15
C PHE A 298 -38.49 -11.91 14.74
N ALA A 299 -38.49 -11.79 16.07
CA ALA A 299 -37.61 -10.88 16.78
C ALA A 299 -36.16 -11.36 16.67
N TYR A 300 -35.27 -10.49 16.21
CA TYR A 300 -33.84 -10.78 16.24
C TYR A 300 -33.33 -10.62 17.69
N PRO A 301 -32.66 -11.62 18.27
CA PRO A 301 -32.36 -11.64 19.71
C PRO A 301 -31.14 -10.78 20.13
N VAL A 302 -30.59 -9.98 19.21
CA VAL A 302 -29.44 -9.08 19.44
C VAL A 302 -29.86 -7.67 18.97
N PRO A 303 -29.39 -6.58 19.63
CA PRO A 303 -29.70 -5.22 19.22
C PRO A 303 -29.35 -4.96 17.75
N ILE A 304 -30.26 -4.31 17.02
CA ILE A 304 -30.10 -4.07 15.59
C ILE A 304 -28.92 -3.13 15.31
N GLU A 305 -28.66 -2.22 16.24
CA GLU A 305 -27.54 -1.29 16.26
C GLU A 305 -26.20 -2.03 16.18
N TYR A 306 -26.00 -3.01 17.07
CA TYR A 306 -24.81 -3.84 17.08
C TYR A 306 -24.67 -4.65 15.78
N VAL A 307 -25.76 -5.23 15.29
CA VAL A 307 -25.74 -6.04 14.06
C VAL A 307 -25.41 -5.18 12.84
N ASN A 308 -25.97 -3.97 12.76
CA ASN A 308 -25.66 -2.99 11.74
C ASN A 308 -24.18 -2.57 11.81
N LEU A 309 -23.69 -2.26 13.01
CA LEU A 309 -22.30 -1.89 13.25
C LEU A 309 -21.32 -2.96 12.74
N ILE A 310 -21.52 -4.22 13.12
CA ILE A 310 -20.72 -5.37 12.65
C ILE A 310 -20.84 -5.54 11.14
N GLY A 311 -22.06 -5.52 10.61
CA GLY A 311 -22.31 -5.68 9.17
C GLY A 311 -21.67 -4.61 8.30
N ARG A 312 -21.49 -3.39 8.84
CA ARG A 312 -20.88 -2.25 8.17
C ARG A 312 -19.35 -2.22 8.27
N LEU A 313 -18.75 -2.70 9.37
CA LEU A 313 -17.34 -2.38 9.67
C LEU A 313 -16.44 -3.59 9.89
N PHE A 314 -16.97 -4.74 10.29
CA PHE A 314 -16.13 -5.87 10.74
C PHE A 314 -15.10 -6.29 9.68
N SER A 315 -15.52 -6.41 8.42
CA SER A 315 -14.62 -6.73 7.30
C SER A 315 -13.50 -5.71 7.10
N GLN A 316 -13.78 -4.42 7.24
CA GLN A 316 -12.78 -3.36 7.11
C GLN A 316 -11.75 -3.45 8.23
N LEU A 317 -12.23 -3.64 9.47
CA LEU A 317 -11.39 -3.84 10.65
C LEU A 317 -10.47 -5.04 10.47
N ILE A 318 -10.97 -6.20 10.01
CA ILE A 318 -10.14 -7.39 9.76
C ILE A 318 -9.06 -7.11 8.71
N CYS A 319 -9.41 -6.48 7.58
CA CYS A 319 -8.43 -6.16 6.53
C CYS A 319 -7.29 -5.27 7.06
N GLN A 320 -7.64 -4.22 7.81
CA GLN A 320 -6.66 -3.32 8.41
C GLN A 320 -5.80 -4.05 9.43
N MET A 321 -6.40 -4.85 10.29
CA MET A 321 -5.67 -5.62 11.28
C MET A 321 -4.70 -6.62 10.61
N MET A 322 -5.09 -7.26 9.51
CA MET A 322 -4.17 -8.12 8.74
C MET A 322 -2.97 -7.34 8.17
N HIS A 323 -3.18 -6.09 7.77
CA HIS A 323 -2.09 -5.19 7.38
C HIS A 323 -1.17 -4.91 8.59
N TYR A 324 -1.70 -4.47 9.73
CA TYR A 324 -0.91 -4.26 10.95
C TYR A 324 -0.12 -5.49 11.35
N ALA A 325 -0.73 -6.66 11.28
CA ALA A 325 -0.09 -7.92 11.56
C ALA A 325 1.14 -8.13 10.64
N LYS A 326 1.00 -8.00 9.32
CA LYS A 326 2.14 -8.13 8.39
C LYS A 326 3.26 -7.15 8.72
N THR A 327 2.92 -5.89 8.97
CA THR A 327 3.87 -4.82 9.32
C THR A 327 4.58 -5.09 10.65
N GLN A 328 3.87 -5.53 11.69
CA GLN A 328 4.45 -5.89 12.98
C GLN A 328 5.36 -7.11 12.91
N ASN A 329 5.02 -8.12 12.10
CA ASN A 329 5.88 -9.29 11.91
C ASN A 329 7.25 -8.87 11.38
N VAL A 330 7.22 -8.00 10.38
CA VAL A 330 8.39 -7.45 9.74
C VAL A 330 9.15 -6.55 10.70
N TYR A 331 8.46 -5.62 11.36
CA TYR A 331 9.05 -4.72 12.35
C TYR A 331 9.78 -5.53 13.44
N ASN A 332 9.13 -6.48 14.10
CA ASN A 332 9.75 -7.28 15.17
C ASN A 332 10.97 -8.11 14.72
N ARG A 333 11.00 -8.58 13.47
CA ARG A 333 12.18 -9.27 12.91
C ARG A 333 13.36 -8.32 12.71
N MET A 334 13.08 -7.05 12.41
CA MET A 334 14.09 -6.04 12.05
C MET A 334 14.50 -5.16 13.23
N ASN A 335 13.59 -4.90 14.19
CA ASN A 335 13.72 -3.85 15.20
C ASN A 335 14.83 -4.08 16.22
N ASN A 336 15.26 -5.33 16.39
CA ASN A 336 16.40 -5.65 17.23
C ASN A 336 17.73 -5.19 16.61
N ILE A 337 17.72 -4.74 15.35
CA ILE A 337 18.91 -4.59 14.51
C ILE A 337 18.94 -3.22 13.84
N ALA A 338 17.84 -2.76 13.26
CA ALA A 338 17.70 -1.46 12.61
C ALA A 338 16.33 -0.87 12.96
N GLN A 339 16.25 0.44 13.21
CA GLN A 339 14.91 1.06 13.25
C GLN A 339 14.59 1.48 11.82
N ILE A 340 13.48 0.97 11.32
CA ILE A 340 13.10 1.16 9.93
C ILE A 340 11.85 2.02 9.88
N GLU A 341 11.90 3.08 9.08
CA GLU A 341 10.74 3.90 8.76
C GLU A 341 10.05 3.39 7.50
N ARG A 342 8.74 3.63 7.37
CA ARG A 342 7.94 3.28 6.18
C ARG A 342 8.03 1.80 5.78
N ILE A 343 8.17 0.92 6.76
CA ILE A 343 8.31 -0.51 6.54
C ILE A 343 7.06 -1.14 5.88
N GLU A 344 5.89 -0.56 6.13
CA GLU A 344 4.65 -0.90 5.44
C GLU A 344 4.72 -0.67 3.93
N GLU A 345 5.42 0.38 3.50
CA GLU A 345 5.60 0.70 2.08
C GLU A 345 6.60 -0.26 1.43
N ALA A 346 7.71 -0.54 2.11
CA ALA A 346 8.75 -1.47 1.63
C ALA A 346 8.23 -2.90 1.39
N ILE A 347 7.21 -3.35 2.13
CA ILE A 347 6.61 -4.68 1.97
C ILE A 347 5.31 -4.69 1.15
N SER A 348 4.90 -3.53 0.62
CA SER A 348 3.68 -3.35 -0.17
C SER A 348 3.97 -3.51 -1.66
N CYS A 349 3.43 -4.53 -2.31
CA CYS A 349 3.56 -4.71 -3.75
C CYS A 349 2.61 -3.79 -4.54
N PRO A 350 2.94 -3.43 -5.79
CA PRO A 350 2.04 -2.64 -6.65
C PRO A 350 0.66 -3.27 -6.86
N SER A 351 0.59 -4.61 -6.86
CA SER A 351 -0.66 -5.38 -6.91
C SER A 351 -1.56 -5.16 -5.70
N PHE A 352 -0.98 -4.83 -4.54
CA PHE A 352 -1.71 -4.53 -3.30
C PHE A 352 -2.10 -3.04 -3.24
N ASN A 353 -1.14 -2.15 -3.46
CA ASN A 353 -1.36 -0.70 -3.45
C ASN A 353 -0.63 -0.04 -4.62
N LEU A 354 -1.39 0.51 -5.58
CA LEU A 354 -0.81 1.19 -6.75
C LEU A 354 -0.22 2.56 -6.39
N GLU A 355 -0.76 3.21 -5.37
CA GLU A 355 -0.42 4.58 -4.97
C GLU A 355 0.83 4.63 -4.09
N ARG A 356 0.95 3.67 -3.15
CA ARG A 356 2.06 3.62 -2.19
C ARG A 356 2.54 2.19 -2.00
N ASN A 357 3.64 1.87 -2.67
CA ASN A 357 4.26 0.55 -2.70
C ASN A 357 5.79 0.67 -2.64
N TYR A 358 6.46 -0.47 -2.66
CA TYR A 358 7.89 -0.60 -2.44
C TYR A 358 8.74 0.15 -3.47
N GLN A 359 8.21 0.49 -4.65
CA GLN A 359 9.02 0.86 -5.81
C GLN A 359 9.81 2.17 -5.66
N ASN A 360 9.34 3.14 -4.87
CA ASN A 360 10.11 4.36 -4.59
C ASN A 360 11.28 4.09 -3.65
N LEU A 361 11.04 3.24 -2.64
CA LEU A 361 12.10 2.78 -1.73
C LEU A 361 13.06 1.82 -2.42
N GLU A 362 12.59 1.01 -3.37
CA GLU A 362 13.38 0.14 -4.25
C GLU A 362 14.38 0.99 -5.04
N MET A 363 13.93 2.05 -5.72
CA MET A 363 14.81 2.93 -6.49
C MET A 363 15.92 3.55 -5.63
N LEU A 364 15.58 3.99 -4.42
CA LEU A 364 16.58 4.49 -3.47
C LEU A 364 17.52 3.38 -2.99
N GLY A 365 16.96 2.24 -2.60
CA GLY A 365 17.70 1.09 -2.11
C GLY A 365 18.67 0.50 -3.14
N ASP A 366 18.25 0.41 -4.41
CA ASP A 366 19.10 0.01 -5.54
C ASP A 366 20.33 0.91 -5.62
N SER A 367 20.16 2.24 -5.58
CA SER A 367 21.29 3.18 -5.60
C SER A 367 22.21 3.06 -4.36
N VAL A 368 21.65 2.80 -3.17
CA VAL A 368 22.43 2.54 -1.94
C VAL A 368 23.26 1.26 -2.10
N ILE A 369 22.63 0.17 -2.55
CA ILE A 369 23.30 -1.12 -2.73
C ILE A 369 24.38 -0.99 -3.81
N LYS A 370 24.08 -0.34 -4.93
CA LYS A 370 25.04 -0.09 -6.02
C LYS A 370 26.25 0.69 -5.51
N TYR A 371 26.04 1.76 -4.73
CA TYR A 371 27.14 2.53 -4.14
C TYR A 371 27.99 1.71 -3.17
N LEU A 372 27.37 1.08 -2.16
CA LEU A 372 28.09 0.33 -1.13
C LEU A 372 28.87 -0.86 -1.73
N THR A 373 28.29 -1.57 -2.69
CA THR A 373 28.97 -2.66 -3.40
C THR A 373 30.12 -2.15 -4.27
N SER A 374 29.93 -1.03 -4.98
CA SER A 374 30.99 -0.42 -5.80
C SER A 374 32.16 0.06 -4.94
N ALA A 375 31.88 0.74 -3.82
CA ALA A 375 32.91 1.17 -2.87
C ALA A 375 33.68 -0.02 -2.30
N MET A 376 32.99 -1.05 -1.80
CA MET A 376 33.62 -2.26 -1.26
C MET A 376 34.53 -2.96 -2.28
N LEU A 377 34.09 -3.08 -3.53
CA LEU A 377 34.90 -3.71 -4.60
C LEU A 377 36.08 -2.82 -5.00
N PHE A 378 35.91 -1.50 -5.04
CA PHE A 378 36.97 -0.56 -5.39
C PHE A 378 38.13 -0.61 -4.39
N GLU A 379 37.85 -0.85 -3.11
CA GLU A 379 38.85 -0.97 -2.05
C GLU A 379 39.78 -2.19 -2.21
N ASP A 380 39.36 -3.23 -2.93
CA ASP A 380 40.15 -4.42 -3.15
C ASP A 380 41.28 -4.14 -4.15
N LYS A 381 42.51 -4.05 -3.63
CA LYS A 381 43.74 -3.83 -4.42
C LYS A 381 44.05 -4.97 -5.41
N GLY A 382 43.40 -6.12 -5.29
CA GLY A 382 43.51 -7.22 -6.25
C GLY A 382 42.68 -6.99 -7.52
N LEU A 383 41.70 -6.08 -7.49
CA LEU A 383 40.78 -5.82 -8.59
C LEU A 383 41.21 -4.61 -9.42
N ASN A 384 42.17 -4.76 -10.32
CA ASN A 384 42.78 -3.62 -11.04
C ASN A 384 42.06 -3.20 -12.33
N ASN A 385 41.02 -3.93 -12.75
CA ASN A 385 40.35 -3.71 -14.03
C ASN A 385 38.86 -3.41 -13.79
N GLU A 386 38.35 -2.35 -14.44
CA GLU A 386 36.94 -1.95 -14.43
C GLU A 386 36.01 -3.11 -14.77
N SER A 387 36.33 -3.86 -15.83
CA SER A 387 35.46 -4.95 -16.31
C SER A 387 35.27 -6.05 -15.27
N LEU A 388 36.28 -6.29 -14.43
CA LEU A 388 36.21 -7.25 -13.33
C LEU A 388 35.37 -6.69 -12.17
N LEU A 389 35.57 -5.41 -11.82
CA LEU A 389 34.76 -4.70 -10.81
C LEU A 389 33.28 -4.71 -11.19
N SER A 390 32.96 -4.33 -12.43
CA SER A 390 31.60 -4.35 -12.98
C SER A 390 31.01 -5.76 -13.00
N SER A 391 31.79 -6.77 -13.40
CA SER A 391 31.34 -8.17 -13.38
C SER A 391 31.01 -8.67 -11.96
N LEU A 392 31.80 -8.29 -10.96
CA LEU A 392 31.57 -8.66 -9.56
C LEU A 392 30.41 -7.88 -8.94
N ARG A 393 30.29 -6.58 -9.24
CA ARG A 393 29.15 -5.74 -8.84
C ARG A 393 27.85 -6.36 -9.32
N ILE A 394 27.76 -6.68 -10.61
CA ILE A 394 26.58 -7.34 -11.20
C ILE A 394 26.25 -8.63 -10.45
N LYS A 395 27.24 -9.49 -10.16
CA LYS A 395 27.00 -10.74 -9.42
C LYS A 395 26.37 -10.51 -8.04
N LEU A 396 26.85 -9.51 -7.29
CA LEU A 396 26.35 -9.15 -5.95
C LEU A 396 24.96 -8.51 -5.99
N ILE A 397 24.63 -7.74 -7.02
CA ILE A 397 23.33 -7.04 -7.11
C ILE A 397 22.31 -7.76 -8.00
N THR A 398 22.61 -8.98 -8.49
CA THR A 398 21.64 -9.73 -9.29
C THR A 398 20.36 -10.02 -8.50
N ASN A 399 19.20 -9.99 -9.17
CA ASN A 399 17.93 -10.41 -8.56
C ASN A 399 17.98 -11.83 -8.00
N LYS A 400 18.87 -12.69 -8.52
CA LYS A 400 19.12 -14.02 -7.96
C LYS A 400 19.75 -13.91 -6.56
N HIS A 401 20.89 -13.22 -6.44
CA HIS A 401 21.57 -13.04 -5.15
C HIS A 401 20.68 -12.33 -4.13
N LEU A 402 20.04 -11.23 -4.54
CA LEU A 402 19.12 -10.47 -3.69
C LEU A 402 17.93 -11.31 -3.21
N SER A 403 17.34 -12.15 -4.08
CA SER A 403 16.30 -13.11 -3.69
C SER A 403 16.82 -14.19 -2.73
N ASP A 404 18.05 -14.66 -2.92
CA ASP A 404 18.67 -15.66 -2.04
C ASP A 404 18.90 -15.09 -0.63
N VAL A 405 19.42 -13.86 -0.49
CA VAL A 405 19.61 -13.20 0.81
C VAL A 405 18.30 -12.74 1.45
N TYR A 406 17.30 -12.36 0.65
CA TYR A 406 15.94 -12.07 1.11
C TYR A 406 15.30 -13.28 1.82
N SER A 407 15.59 -14.50 1.37
CA SER A 407 14.98 -15.72 1.91
C SER A 407 15.24 -15.94 3.40
N ILE A 408 16.35 -15.40 3.92
CA ILE A 408 16.74 -15.46 5.34
C ILE A 408 15.74 -14.71 6.22
N LEU A 409 15.13 -13.64 5.69
CA LEU A 409 14.21 -12.79 6.44
C LEU A 409 12.89 -13.51 6.77
N GLN A 410 12.46 -14.48 5.96
CA GLN A 410 11.20 -15.23 6.10
C GLN A 410 9.98 -14.34 6.46
N MET A 411 9.92 -13.16 5.85
CA MET A 411 8.89 -12.15 6.10
C MET A 411 7.61 -12.42 5.31
N ARG A 412 6.50 -11.87 5.80
CA ARG A 412 5.23 -11.84 5.08
C ARG A 412 5.02 -10.47 4.44
N THR A 413 4.77 -10.45 3.15
CA THR A 413 4.57 -9.22 2.36
C THR A 413 3.12 -9.04 1.96
N MET A 414 2.80 -7.86 1.43
CA MET A 414 1.49 -7.51 0.90
C MET A 414 1.52 -7.59 -0.62
N ASN A 415 1.32 -8.80 -1.14
CA ASN A 415 1.49 -9.18 -2.55
C ASN A 415 0.19 -9.33 -3.35
N SER A 416 -0.95 -9.44 -2.69
CA SER A 416 -2.27 -9.59 -3.33
C SER A 416 -3.31 -8.74 -2.61
N LYS A 417 -4.25 -8.19 -3.36
CA LYS A 417 -5.48 -7.62 -2.79
C LYS A 417 -6.18 -8.72 -1.99
N ILE A 418 -6.60 -8.40 -0.77
CA ILE A 418 -7.36 -9.33 0.06
C ILE A 418 -8.65 -9.68 -0.69
N HIS A 419 -8.77 -10.92 -1.15
CA HIS A 419 -9.91 -11.35 -1.95
C HIS A 419 -11.19 -11.30 -1.09
N TYR A 420 -12.23 -10.59 -1.54
CA TYR A 420 -13.46 -10.37 -0.76
C TYR A 420 -14.14 -11.67 -0.27
N LYS A 421 -14.06 -12.77 -1.05
CA LYS A 421 -14.52 -14.10 -0.63
C LYS A 421 -13.83 -14.61 0.65
N LYS A 422 -12.53 -14.34 0.84
CA LYS A 422 -11.78 -14.67 2.06
C LYS A 422 -12.37 -13.93 3.27
N VAL A 423 -12.73 -12.66 3.10
CA VAL A 423 -13.31 -11.81 4.16
C VAL A 423 -14.75 -12.21 4.50
N ARG A 424 -15.58 -12.54 3.49
CA ARG A 424 -16.98 -12.98 3.67
C ARG A 424 -17.08 -14.34 4.37
N ASN A 425 -16.10 -15.21 4.24
CA ASN A 425 -16.17 -16.59 4.75
C ASN A 425 -15.12 -16.90 5.84
N HIS A 426 -14.55 -15.88 6.50
CA HIS A 426 -13.46 -16.08 7.47
C HIS A 426 -13.82 -17.01 8.66
N MET A 427 -15.12 -17.13 8.98
CA MET A 427 -15.64 -18.05 10.00
C MET A 427 -15.91 -19.47 9.48
N THR A 428 -16.13 -19.62 8.17
CA THR A 428 -16.62 -20.87 7.57
C THR A 428 -15.61 -21.56 6.66
N MET A 429 -14.61 -20.87 6.13
CA MET A 429 -13.56 -21.45 5.30
C MET A 429 -12.19 -21.23 5.96
N THR A 430 -11.36 -22.27 5.94
CA THR A 430 -9.91 -22.10 6.15
C THR A 430 -9.41 -21.13 5.08
N ILE A 431 -8.80 -20.01 5.48
CA ILE A 431 -8.19 -19.08 4.53
C ILE A 431 -6.96 -19.80 3.98
N ASN A 432 -7.08 -20.38 2.79
CA ASN A 432 -5.93 -20.96 2.11
C ASN A 432 -5.10 -19.80 1.55
N ASP A 433 -4.00 -19.46 2.24
CA ASP A 433 -2.97 -18.56 1.71
C ASP A 433 -2.07 -19.23 0.66
N VAL A 434 -2.29 -20.52 0.40
CA VAL A 434 -1.68 -21.21 -0.76
C VAL A 434 -2.06 -20.54 -2.09
N ASP A 435 -3.20 -19.82 -2.12
CA ASP A 435 -3.66 -19.06 -3.28
C ASP A 435 -3.15 -17.59 -3.32
N ASP A 436 -2.44 -17.11 -2.29
CA ASP A 436 -1.75 -15.81 -2.38
C ASP A 436 -0.51 -15.98 -3.27
N PHE A 437 -0.40 -15.15 -4.31
CA PHE A 437 0.67 -15.24 -5.30
C PHE A 437 2.06 -15.34 -4.65
N LYS A 438 2.70 -16.51 -4.75
CA LYS A 438 4.09 -16.65 -4.30
C LYS A 438 4.93 -15.58 -5.01
N LEU A 439 5.64 -14.77 -4.23
CA LEU A 439 6.48 -13.71 -4.78
C LEU A 439 7.46 -14.30 -5.80
N SER A 440 7.51 -13.68 -6.98
CA SER A 440 8.56 -13.98 -7.94
C SER A 440 9.93 -13.61 -7.38
N ARG A 441 11.00 -14.21 -7.91
CA ARG A 441 12.38 -13.84 -7.52
C ARG A 441 12.66 -12.36 -7.72
N LYS A 442 12.10 -11.78 -8.78
CA LYS A 442 12.20 -10.35 -9.05
C LYS A 442 11.59 -9.56 -7.89
N GLN A 443 10.32 -9.79 -7.56
CA GLN A 443 9.68 -9.08 -6.45
C GLN A 443 10.39 -9.26 -5.10
N GLN A 444 11.03 -10.41 -4.84
CA GLN A 444 11.82 -10.60 -3.63
C GLN A 444 13.07 -9.70 -3.62
N ALA A 445 13.75 -9.55 -4.76
CA ALA A 445 14.86 -8.63 -4.91
C ALA A 445 14.41 -7.17 -4.77
N ASP A 446 13.35 -6.78 -5.47
CA ASP A 446 12.81 -5.41 -5.41
C ASP A 446 12.41 -5.02 -3.95
N ILE A 447 11.81 -5.96 -3.20
CA ILE A 447 11.46 -5.75 -1.79
C ILE A 447 12.71 -5.69 -0.90
N TYR A 448 13.75 -6.47 -1.20
CA TYR A 448 15.02 -6.39 -0.48
C TYR A 448 15.68 -5.02 -0.65
N GLU A 449 15.70 -4.50 -1.88
CA GLU A 449 16.14 -3.13 -2.19
C GLU A 449 15.28 -2.12 -1.43
N ALA A 450 13.96 -2.26 -1.46
CA ALA A 450 13.08 -1.35 -0.74
C ALA A 450 13.30 -1.33 0.77
N ILE A 451 13.58 -2.48 1.40
CA ILE A 451 13.97 -2.54 2.81
C ILE A 451 15.32 -1.85 3.04
N CYS A 452 16.28 -2.02 2.13
CA CYS A 452 17.56 -1.30 2.18
C CYS A 452 17.35 0.23 2.12
N GLY A 453 16.49 0.70 1.20
CA GLY A 453 16.08 2.11 1.14
C GLY A 453 15.42 2.58 2.43
N ALA A 454 14.51 1.77 2.99
CA ALA A 454 13.85 2.06 4.26
C ALA A 454 14.81 2.15 5.47
N CYS A 455 15.88 1.36 5.48
CA CYS A 455 16.96 1.47 6.47
C CYS A 455 17.78 2.77 6.31
N TYR A 456 17.88 3.30 5.09
CA TYR A 456 18.67 4.50 4.80
C TYR A 456 17.92 5.79 5.15
N ILE A 457 16.64 5.91 4.79
CA ILE A 457 15.88 7.18 4.85
C ILE A 457 15.76 7.81 6.25
N ARG A 458 15.85 7.02 7.33
CA ARG A 458 15.63 7.52 8.69
C ARG A 458 16.59 8.67 9.03
N ASP A 459 17.88 8.41 8.84
CA ASP A 459 18.95 9.37 9.14
C ASP A 459 19.69 9.83 7.88
N TYR A 460 19.41 9.22 6.71
CA TYR A 460 20.23 9.31 5.50
C TYR A 460 21.69 8.95 5.79
N GLU A 461 21.87 7.86 6.53
CA GLU A 461 23.15 7.28 6.92
C GLU A 461 23.18 5.78 6.63
N PHE A 462 24.38 5.23 6.44
CA PHE A 462 24.55 3.80 6.13
C PHE A 462 24.53 2.88 7.36
N SER A 463 24.47 3.42 8.57
CA SER A 463 24.67 2.66 9.81
C SER A 463 23.69 1.49 9.94
N ASP A 464 22.40 1.71 9.67
CA ASP A 464 21.36 0.68 9.70
C ASP A 464 21.36 -0.21 8.46
N VAL A 465 21.77 0.31 7.29
CA VAL A 465 21.98 -0.48 6.08
C VAL A 465 23.06 -1.54 6.29
N ILE A 466 24.18 -1.18 6.92
CA ILE A 466 25.27 -2.12 7.21
C ILE A 466 24.82 -3.19 8.21
N LYS A 467 24.01 -2.83 9.21
CA LYS A 467 23.41 -3.81 10.14
C LYS A 467 22.46 -4.76 9.40
N PHE A 468 21.68 -4.23 8.45
CA PHE A 468 20.81 -5.03 7.60
C PHE A 468 21.61 -6.01 6.71
N PHE A 469 22.68 -5.57 6.07
CA PHE A 469 23.57 -6.45 5.28
C PHE A 469 24.21 -7.57 6.11
N LYS A 470 24.55 -7.29 7.39
CA LYS A 470 25.05 -8.31 8.31
C LYS A 470 23.98 -9.34 8.66
N LEU A 471 22.74 -8.92 8.90
CA LEU A 471 21.62 -9.81 9.20
C LEU A 471 21.34 -10.79 8.05
N THR A 472 21.41 -10.30 6.82
CA THR A 472 21.05 -11.06 5.61
C THR A 472 22.24 -11.81 5.02
N ASN A 473 23.41 -11.75 5.68
CA ASN A 473 24.67 -12.28 5.14
C ASN A 473 24.92 -11.84 3.69
N PHE A 474 24.65 -10.56 3.40
CA PHE A 474 24.76 -10.01 2.04
C PHE A 474 26.16 -10.17 1.42
N GLY A 475 27.20 -10.26 2.27
CA GLY A 475 28.59 -10.38 1.86
C GLY A 475 29.36 -9.05 1.89
N PHE A 476 28.82 -8.02 2.54
CA PHE A 476 29.48 -6.73 2.66
C PHE A 476 30.70 -6.78 3.60
N GLN A 477 31.85 -6.35 3.10
CA GLN A 477 33.16 -6.38 3.79
C GLN A 477 33.94 -5.07 3.61
N GLY A 478 33.25 -3.92 3.68
CA GLY A 478 33.90 -2.61 3.57
C GLY A 478 34.99 -2.41 4.64
N VAL A 479 36.14 -1.90 4.21
CA VAL A 479 37.36 -1.71 5.02
C VAL A 479 37.53 -0.26 5.44
N PHE A 480 37.33 0.71 4.53
CA PHE A 480 37.59 2.12 4.80
C PHE A 480 36.31 2.88 5.21
N PRO A 481 36.17 3.32 6.47
CA PRO A 481 34.92 3.91 6.98
C PRO A 481 34.44 5.15 6.23
N ASN A 482 35.33 5.91 5.58
CA ASN A 482 34.99 7.13 4.85
C ASN A 482 34.01 6.88 3.69
N PHE A 483 34.00 5.69 3.08
CA PHE A 483 33.02 5.32 2.06
C PHE A 483 31.66 4.91 2.63
N TYR A 484 31.57 4.68 3.94
CA TYR A 484 30.39 4.10 4.59
C TYR A 484 29.86 4.98 5.71
N THR A 485 30.31 6.23 5.76
CA THR A 485 29.92 7.24 6.74
C THR A 485 29.73 8.59 6.03
N GLY A 486 29.00 9.50 6.68
CA GLY A 486 28.66 10.79 6.10
C GLY A 486 27.28 10.81 5.43
N ASN A 487 26.93 11.98 4.89
CA ASN A 487 25.60 12.28 4.39
C ASN A 487 25.71 12.90 2.99
N CYS A 488 24.98 12.33 2.02
CA CYS A 488 25.01 12.78 0.63
C CYS A 488 24.02 13.92 0.33
N LEU A 489 23.31 14.44 1.34
CA LEU A 489 22.22 15.38 1.13
C LEU A 489 22.71 16.81 0.92
N ILE A 490 22.09 17.46 -0.05
CA ILE A 490 22.30 18.85 -0.42
C ILE A 490 21.30 19.71 0.34
N GLN A 491 21.73 20.91 0.76
CA GLN A 491 20.83 21.89 1.34
C GLN A 491 20.18 22.74 0.23
N PHE A 492 18.87 22.63 0.07
CA PHE A 492 18.09 23.41 -0.90
C PHE A 492 17.48 24.65 -0.25
N PRO A 493 17.54 25.84 -0.90
CA PRO A 493 16.87 27.03 -0.42
C PRO A 493 15.34 26.92 -0.55
N ASP A 494 14.60 27.67 0.27
CA ASP A 494 13.14 27.76 0.15
C ASP A 494 12.72 28.39 -1.18
N VAL A 495 11.64 27.85 -1.76
CA VAL A 495 11.38 27.84 -3.21
C VAL A 495 10.93 29.18 -3.79
N GLN A 496 11.50 29.55 -4.95
CA GLN A 496 10.83 30.30 -6.01
C GLN A 496 10.92 29.52 -7.32
N ASN A 497 9.78 29.10 -7.88
CA ASN A 497 9.73 28.39 -9.16
C ASN A 497 9.88 29.42 -10.28
N SER A 498 11.06 29.47 -10.92
CA SER A 498 11.28 30.35 -12.06
C SER A 498 10.73 29.76 -13.37
N GLY A 499 10.45 28.45 -13.42
CA GLY A 499 10.07 27.71 -14.64
C GLY A 499 11.18 27.65 -15.71
N ILE A 500 12.30 28.35 -15.52
CA ILE A 500 13.40 28.47 -16.48
C ILE A 500 14.43 27.38 -16.21
N TYR A 501 14.88 26.70 -17.25
CA TYR A 501 15.91 25.66 -17.14
C TYR A 501 17.25 26.26 -16.64
N PRO A 502 17.94 25.64 -15.65
CA PRO A 502 19.11 26.24 -15.01
C PRO A 502 20.27 26.59 -15.95
N LEU A 503 20.56 25.74 -16.94
CA LEU A 503 21.69 25.96 -17.84
C LEU A 503 21.51 27.23 -18.69
N LYS A 504 20.27 27.62 -19.00
CA LYS A 504 19.98 28.88 -19.69
C LYS A 504 20.45 30.09 -18.89
N GLN A 505 20.19 30.10 -17.58
CA GLN A 505 20.63 31.18 -16.68
C GLN A 505 22.14 31.14 -16.47
N GLN A 506 22.69 29.95 -16.23
CA GLN A 506 24.13 29.76 -16.02
C GLN A 506 24.96 30.18 -17.24
N LYS A 507 24.48 29.90 -18.46
CA LYS A 507 25.12 30.31 -19.71
C LYS A 507 25.20 31.83 -19.88
N GLN A 508 24.23 32.58 -19.35
CA GLN A 508 24.26 34.06 -19.37
C GLN A 508 25.33 34.63 -18.41
N ILE A 509 25.56 33.95 -17.29
CA ILE A 509 26.56 34.36 -16.28
C ILE A 509 27.97 33.96 -16.72
N LYS A 510 28.13 32.71 -17.17
CA LYS A 510 29.38 32.14 -17.65
C LYS A 510 29.10 31.37 -18.94
N PRO A 511 29.50 31.88 -20.12
CA PRO A 511 29.32 31.16 -21.36
C PRO A 511 30.25 29.94 -21.43
N PHE A 512 29.94 29.01 -22.34
CA PHE A 512 30.87 27.94 -22.71
C PHE A 512 32.18 28.53 -23.23
N VAL A 513 33.27 27.78 -23.02
CA VAL A 513 34.61 28.11 -23.53
C VAL A 513 34.55 28.44 -25.03
N GLN A 514 35.18 29.54 -25.44
CA GLN A 514 35.28 29.92 -26.86
C GLN A 514 36.45 29.24 -27.57
N ASN A 515 37.64 29.29 -26.97
CA ASN A 515 38.85 28.69 -27.52
C ASN A 515 39.40 27.68 -26.51
N SER A 516 39.35 26.39 -26.85
CA SER A 516 39.87 25.34 -25.99
C SER A 516 41.39 25.29 -26.04
N ILE A 517 42.01 25.36 -24.86
CA ILE A 517 43.43 25.07 -24.69
C ILE A 517 43.48 23.71 -24.01
N TYR A 518 43.87 22.68 -24.75
CA TYR A 518 43.97 21.29 -24.27
C TYR A 518 45.25 21.06 -23.47
N ASN A 519 45.25 20.03 -22.61
CA ASN A 519 46.36 19.66 -21.71
C ASN A 519 46.83 20.81 -20.79
N GLN A 520 45.90 21.62 -20.27
CA GLN A 520 46.22 22.62 -19.26
C GLN A 520 46.65 21.98 -17.93
N SER A 521 47.40 22.74 -17.11
CA SER A 521 47.85 22.27 -15.80
C SER A 521 46.66 21.91 -14.90
N LEU A 522 46.74 20.71 -14.30
CA LEU A 522 45.79 20.23 -13.30
C LEU A 522 45.75 21.10 -12.04
N ASP A 523 46.82 21.85 -11.71
CA ASP A 523 46.80 22.79 -10.58
C ASP A 523 45.73 23.87 -10.74
N LYS A 524 45.50 24.32 -11.98
CA LYS A 524 44.43 25.28 -12.29
C LYS A 524 43.06 24.63 -12.15
N PHE A 525 42.96 23.34 -12.46
CA PHE A 525 41.71 22.59 -12.30
C PHE A 525 41.38 22.37 -10.83
N GLU A 526 42.36 22.02 -9.99
CA GLU A 526 42.20 21.96 -8.53
C GLU A 526 41.78 23.31 -7.93
N GLN A 527 42.37 24.42 -8.41
CA GLN A 527 41.94 25.76 -8.00
C GLN A 527 40.48 26.04 -8.38
N PHE A 528 40.06 25.60 -9.58
CA PHE A 528 38.68 25.72 -10.03
C PHE A 528 37.72 24.87 -9.17
N LEU A 529 38.08 23.62 -8.88
CA LEU A 529 37.30 22.73 -8.02
C LEU A 529 37.32 23.17 -6.54
N GLY A 530 38.27 24.02 -6.15
CA GLY A 530 38.44 24.51 -4.78
C GLY A 530 38.99 23.45 -3.81
N CYS A 531 39.62 22.39 -4.32
CA CYS A 531 40.19 21.31 -3.52
C CYS A 531 41.39 20.65 -4.23
N LYS A 532 42.31 20.08 -3.45
CA LYS A 532 43.44 19.30 -3.97
C LYS A 532 43.09 17.82 -4.04
N LEU A 533 43.51 17.12 -5.09
CA LEU A 533 43.09 15.76 -5.39
C LEU A 533 44.31 14.91 -5.78
N SER A 534 44.71 14.00 -4.89
CA SER A 534 45.92 13.18 -5.06
C SER A 534 45.91 12.30 -6.31
N ARG A 535 44.73 11.88 -6.77
CA ARG A 535 44.53 10.99 -7.94
C ARG A 535 43.96 11.72 -9.16
N LEU A 536 44.02 13.06 -9.20
CA LEU A 536 43.48 13.83 -10.32
C LEU A 536 44.17 13.51 -11.65
N ASN A 537 45.47 13.24 -11.62
CA ASN A 537 46.21 12.85 -12.82
C ASN A 537 45.64 11.56 -13.44
N GLU A 538 45.34 10.55 -12.62
CA GLU A 538 44.67 9.31 -13.05
C GLU A 538 43.26 9.59 -13.57
N ALA A 539 42.46 10.39 -12.85
CA ALA A 539 41.09 10.72 -13.26
C ALA A 539 41.01 11.47 -14.59
N MET A 540 42.01 12.28 -14.92
CA MET A 540 42.01 13.13 -16.11
C MET A 540 42.77 12.52 -17.30
N THR A 541 43.40 11.35 -17.14
CA THR A 541 44.20 10.72 -18.20
C THR A 541 43.40 9.66 -18.93
N VAL A 542 43.34 9.79 -20.27
CA VAL A 542 42.67 8.80 -21.13
C VAL A 542 43.27 7.41 -20.89
N GLU A 543 42.42 6.38 -20.83
CA GLU A 543 42.76 4.97 -20.52
C GLU A 543 43.06 4.66 -19.04
N ASP A 544 43.40 5.64 -18.20
CA ASP A 544 43.73 5.39 -16.77
C ASP A 544 42.54 5.61 -15.81
N TYR A 545 41.50 6.33 -16.25
CA TYR A 545 40.39 6.77 -15.38
C TYR A 545 39.35 5.67 -15.05
N GLU A 546 39.34 4.54 -15.75
CA GLU A 546 38.23 3.57 -15.79
C GLU A 546 37.80 3.06 -14.39
N ARG A 547 38.79 2.87 -13.50
CA ARG A 547 38.54 2.39 -12.14
C ARG A 547 37.86 3.45 -11.27
N LEU A 548 38.19 4.73 -11.51
CA LEU A 548 37.58 5.88 -10.85
C LEU A 548 36.20 6.17 -11.46
N GLU A 549 36.03 6.04 -12.77
CA GLU A 549 34.72 6.09 -13.46
C GLU A 549 33.75 5.09 -12.81
N PHE A 550 34.16 3.83 -12.64
CA PHE A 550 33.34 2.79 -12.01
C PHE A 550 32.77 3.20 -10.64
N LEU A 551 33.60 3.79 -9.77
CA LEU A 551 33.16 4.25 -8.46
C LEU A 551 32.34 5.54 -8.58
N GLY A 552 32.73 6.45 -9.48
CA GLY A 552 32.11 7.72 -9.77
C GLY A 552 30.66 7.61 -10.23
N ASP A 553 30.38 6.69 -11.16
CA ASP A 553 29.03 6.33 -11.63
C ASP A 553 28.11 6.03 -10.44
N ALA A 554 28.55 5.19 -9.51
CA ALA A 554 27.76 4.82 -8.34
C ALA A 554 27.60 5.98 -7.33
N ILE A 555 28.61 6.85 -7.19
CA ILE A 555 28.56 8.04 -6.34
C ILE A 555 27.53 9.04 -6.86
N LEU A 556 27.60 9.39 -8.15
CA LEU A 556 26.72 10.39 -8.75
C LEU A 556 25.28 9.88 -8.81
N GLU A 557 25.09 8.60 -9.12
CA GLU A 557 23.77 7.99 -9.09
C GLU A 557 23.13 8.12 -7.71
N PHE A 558 23.86 7.73 -6.67
CA PHE A 558 23.35 7.78 -5.32
C PHE A 558 23.13 9.22 -4.81
N LEU A 559 24.05 10.15 -5.12
CA LEU A 559 23.91 11.57 -4.82
C LEU A 559 22.58 12.10 -5.37
N ILE A 560 22.26 11.81 -6.63
CA ILE A 560 21.07 12.33 -7.29
C ILE A 560 19.81 11.65 -6.78
N VAL A 561 19.78 10.30 -6.76
CA VAL A 561 18.59 9.55 -6.35
C VAL A 561 18.19 9.88 -4.91
N ALA A 562 19.14 9.96 -3.98
CA ALA A 562 18.85 10.29 -2.58
C ALA A 562 18.28 11.71 -2.42
N ASN A 563 18.85 12.70 -3.11
CA ASN A 563 18.41 14.09 -3.04
C ASN A 563 17.06 14.32 -3.74
N VAL A 564 16.85 13.72 -4.92
CA VAL A 564 15.55 13.77 -5.61
C VAL A 564 14.48 13.10 -4.77
N HIS A 565 14.74 11.91 -4.21
CA HIS A 565 13.79 11.24 -3.32
C HIS A 565 13.41 12.13 -2.14
N LYS A 566 14.39 12.69 -1.42
CA LYS A 566 14.16 13.55 -0.25
C LYS A 566 13.36 14.82 -0.59
N GLU A 567 13.75 15.53 -1.64
CA GLU A 567 13.04 16.76 -2.02
C GLU A 567 11.64 16.44 -2.53
N CYS A 568 11.45 15.38 -3.32
CA CYS A 568 10.10 14.93 -3.70
C CYS A 568 9.25 14.55 -2.48
N GLU A 569 9.83 13.94 -1.44
CA GLU A 569 9.13 13.71 -0.17
C GLU A 569 8.64 15.01 0.47
N LYS A 570 9.52 16.03 0.52
CA LYS A 570 9.18 17.35 1.07
C LYS A 570 7.97 17.99 0.36
N TYR A 571 7.90 17.90 -0.97
CA TYR A 571 6.88 18.60 -1.76
C TYR A 571 5.60 17.80 -2.06
N TYR A 572 5.70 16.47 -2.13
CA TYR A 572 4.61 15.60 -2.62
C TYR A 572 4.10 14.59 -1.59
N TYR A 573 4.74 14.45 -0.42
CA TYR A 573 4.35 13.48 0.61
C TYR A 573 3.83 14.09 1.92
N SER A 574 3.42 15.37 1.94
CA SER A 574 2.85 15.95 3.16
C SER A 574 1.52 15.29 3.58
N GLN A 575 1.26 15.19 4.90
CA GLN A 575 0.04 14.59 5.43
C GLN A 575 -1.23 15.27 4.90
N ASP A 576 -1.19 16.61 4.78
CA ASP A 576 -2.31 17.40 4.27
C ASP A 576 -2.59 17.13 2.79
N GLN A 577 -1.56 17.04 1.94
CA GLN A 577 -1.73 16.71 0.53
C GLN A 577 -2.25 15.28 0.33
N GLN A 578 -1.72 14.31 1.08
CA GLN A 578 -2.21 12.93 1.06
C GLN A 578 -3.69 12.87 1.44
N GLN A 579 -4.12 13.65 2.42
CA GLN A 579 -5.52 13.74 2.83
C GLN A 579 -6.40 14.37 1.73
N MET A 580 -5.94 15.47 1.12
CA MET A 580 -6.67 16.14 0.04
C MET A 580 -6.80 15.29 -1.23
N CYS A 581 -5.81 14.45 -1.55
CA CYS A 581 -5.92 13.45 -2.63
C CYS A 581 -6.96 12.37 -2.32
N ARG A 582 -6.98 11.83 -1.10
CA ARG A 582 -7.96 10.82 -0.66
C ARG A 582 -9.40 11.36 -0.73
N GLU A 583 -9.57 12.64 -0.44
CA GLU A 583 -10.86 13.32 -0.53
C GLU A 583 -11.27 13.69 -1.98
N GLY A 584 -10.45 13.34 -2.98
CA GLY A 584 -10.69 13.66 -4.39
C GLY A 584 -10.60 15.17 -4.70
N LYS A 585 -10.02 15.97 -3.80
CA LYS A 585 -9.87 17.42 -3.95
C LYS A 585 -8.70 17.81 -4.86
N PHE A 586 -7.76 16.89 -5.06
CA PHE A 586 -6.70 17.01 -6.06
C PHE A 586 -6.69 15.82 -7.01
N GLU A 587 -6.29 16.04 -8.27
CA GLU A 587 -6.05 14.97 -9.23
C GLU A 587 -4.99 13.98 -8.71
N SER A 588 -5.12 12.70 -9.05
CA SER A 588 -4.28 11.59 -8.58
C SER A 588 -2.79 11.68 -8.94
N LYS A 589 -2.37 12.77 -9.60
CA LYS A 589 -0.96 13.01 -9.94
C LYS A 589 -0.09 13.24 -8.69
N LEU A 590 -0.63 13.55 -7.51
CA LEU A 590 0.16 13.91 -6.31
C LEU A 590 0.91 12.80 -5.57
N LEU A 591 0.82 11.54 -5.98
CA LEU A 591 1.72 10.50 -5.47
C LEU A 591 2.89 10.37 -6.43
N LEU A 592 4.11 10.68 -5.98
CA LEU A 592 5.34 10.42 -6.72
C LEU A 592 5.30 8.97 -7.19
N CYS A 593 4.97 8.77 -8.46
CA CYS A 593 4.90 7.41 -8.97
C CYS A 593 6.34 6.94 -9.22
N PRO A 594 6.62 5.64 -9.15
CA PRO A 594 7.98 5.12 -9.32
C PRO A 594 8.62 5.49 -10.65
N GLY A 595 7.80 5.63 -11.68
CA GLY A 595 8.25 6.14 -12.97
C GLY A 595 8.84 7.55 -12.89
N MET A 596 8.35 8.43 -12.01
CA MET A 596 8.86 9.80 -11.88
C MET A 596 10.29 9.85 -11.32
N LEU A 597 10.58 9.07 -10.27
CA LEU A 597 11.96 8.97 -9.74
C LEU A 597 12.92 8.39 -10.77
N HIS A 598 12.49 7.34 -11.47
CA HIS A 598 13.28 6.76 -12.54
C HIS A 598 13.56 7.76 -13.66
N ILE A 599 12.55 8.55 -14.06
CA ILE A 599 12.72 9.61 -15.05
C ILE A 599 13.70 10.68 -14.57
N ALA A 600 13.59 11.15 -13.32
CA ALA A 600 14.55 12.11 -12.77
C ALA A 600 15.98 11.57 -12.77
N LYS A 601 16.17 10.29 -12.41
CA LYS A 601 17.46 9.60 -12.48
C LYS A 601 18.03 9.68 -13.91
N ILE A 602 17.29 9.21 -14.92
CA ILE A 602 17.80 9.20 -16.29
C ILE A 602 17.98 10.61 -16.87
N SER A 603 17.20 11.61 -16.47
CA SER A 603 17.36 12.98 -16.96
C SER A 603 18.66 13.64 -16.46
N LEU A 604 19.11 13.30 -15.25
CA LEU A 604 20.26 13.94 -14.60
C LEU A 604 21.56 13.12 -14.67
N LEU A 605 21.47 11.84 -15.08
CA LEU A 605 22.60 10.92 -15.21
C LEU A 605 22.80 10.41 -16.64
N ASP A 606 22.10 10.99 -17.61
CA ASP A 606 22.36 10.68 -19.00
C ASP A 606 23.76 11.17 -19.42
N ASN A 607 24.42 10.41 -20.29
CA ASN A 607 25.75 10.76 -20.81
C ASN A 607 25.75 12.14 -21.50
N GLY A 608 24.63 12.53 -22.13
CA GLY A 608 24.48 13.87 -22.70
C GLY A 608 24.45 14.97 -21.64
N PHE A 609 23.74 14.74 -20.53
CA PHE A 609 23.73 15.68 -19.41
C PHE A 609 25.13 15.81 -18.78
N MET A 610 25.72 14.69 -18.37
CA MET A 610 27.03 14.68 -17.69
C MET A 610 28.14 15.21 -18.59
N GLY A 611 28.17 14.80 -19.86
CA GLY A 611 29.12 15.31 -20.84
C GLY A 611 28.94 16.81 -21.11
N THR A 612 27.71 17.31 -21.17
CA THR A 612 27.47 18.76 -21.30
C THR A 612 27.97 19.53 -20.07
N MET A 613 27.75 18.99 -18.86
CA MET A 613 28.28 19.60 -17.63
C MET A 613 29.82 19.59 -17.61
N ALA A 614 30.45 18.48 -18.01
CA ALA A 614 31.90 18.40 -18.15
C ALA A 614 32.44 19.46 -19.12
N LEU A 615 31.78 19.66 -20.26
CA LEU A 615 32.15 20.70 -21.23
C LEU A 615 31.93 22.12 -20.68
N TYR A 616 30.80 22.36 -20.01
CA TYR A 616 30.47 23.65 -19.39
C TYR A 616 31.49 24.07 -18.32
N TYR A 617 31.94 23.11 -17.52
CA TYR A 617 32.97 23.34 -16.50
C TYR A 617 34.41 23.23 -17.02
N GLY A 618 34.60 22.87 -18.30
CA GLY A 618 35.90 22.93 -18.97
C GLY A 618 36.80 21.70 -18.79
N TYR A 619 36.24 20.53 -18.46
CA TYR A 619 37.02 19.31 -18.22
C TYR A 619 37.92 18.92 -19.41
N HIS A 620 37.41 19.08 -20.63
CA HIS A 620 38.15 18.82 -21.87
C HIS A 620 39.49 19.58 -21.97
N GLN A 621 39.61 20.74 -21.33
CA GLN A 621 40.82 21.54 -21.34
C GLN A 621 41.94 20.94 -20.48
N TYR A 622 41.57 20.15 -19.46
CA TYR A 622 42.47 19.56 -18.47
C TYR A 622 42.70 18.06 -18.71
N ALA A 623 41.91 17.45 -19.59
CA ALA A 623 42.07 16.06 -19.99
C ALA A 623 43.43 15.83 -20.65
N ILE A 624 44.10 14.75 -20.24
CA ILE A 624 45.44 14.36 -20.67
C ILE A 624 45.31 13.23 -21.68
N GLY A 625 45.86 13.42 -22.88
CA GLY A 625 45.92 12.36 -23.90
C GLY A 625 44.73 12.29 -24.86
N LEU A 626 43.86 13.31 -24.91
CA LEU A 626 42.80 13.38 -25.94
C LEU A 626 43.41 13.41 -27.35
N CYS A 627 43.00 12.49 -28.22
CA CYS A 627 43.44 12.48 -29.62
C CYS A 627 42.82 13.63 -30.42
N GLN A 628 43.43 14.00 -31.55
CA GLN A 628 42.98 15.13 -32.35
C GLN A 628 41.54 14.96 -32.86
N ASP A 629 41.13 13.74 -33.18
CA ASP A 629 39.77 13.48 -33.67
C ASP A 629 38.73 13.77 -32.58
N THR A 630 38.95 13.29 -31.35
CA THR A 630 38.08 13.60 -30.21
C THR A 630 38.09 15.09 -29.88
N GLN A 631 39.23 15.78 -29.96
CA GLN A 631 39.28 17.23 -29.81
C GLN A 631 38.42 17.95 -30.86
N ASN A 632 38.49 17.51 -32.13
CA ASN A 632 37.68 18.08 -33.21
C ASN A 632 36.18 17.82 -33.00
N GLU A 633 35.81 16.65 -32.46
CA GLU A 633 34.42 16.35 -32.08
C GLU A 633 33.93 17.26 -30.95
N ILE A 634 34.75 17.43 -29.90
CA ILE A 634 34.45 18.34 -28.78
C ILE A 634 34.22 19.77 -29.30
N GLU A 635 35.07 20.28 -30.19
CA GLU A 635 34.90 21.64 -30.74
C GLU A 635 33.59 21.81 -31.51
N LYS A 636 33.23 20.83 -32.34
CA LYS A 636 31.95 20.84 -33.08
C LYS A 636 30.76 20.88 -32.13
N VAL A 637 30.79 20.08 -31.07
CA VAL A 637 29.73 20.05 -30.06
C VAL A 637 29.66 21.36 -29.28
N LEU A 638 30.81 21.91 -28.87
CA LEU A 638 30.86 23.20 -28.20
C LEU A 638 30.26 24.32 -29.06
N GLU A 639 30.48 24.30 -30.38
CA GLU A 639 29.85 25.25 -31.30
C GLU A 639 28.33 25.13 -31.29
N ALA A 640 27.80 23.91 -31.32
CA ALA A 640 26.36 23.67 -31.24
C ALA A 640 25.78 24.12 -29.88
N LEU A 641 26.41 23.74 -28.76
CA LEU A 641 25.98 24.13 -27.40
C LEU A 641 26.04 25.65 -27.18
N ARG A 642 26.98 26.35 -27.84
CA ARG A 642 27.05 27.82 -27.81
C ARG A 642 25.88 28.48 -28.53
N GLN A 643 25.31 27.86 -29.55
CA GLN A 643 24.15 28.37 -30.26
C GLN A 643 22.82 28.01 -29.56
N GLU A 644 22.81 26.96 -28.75
CA GLU A 644 21.59 26.47 -28.09
C GLU A 644 21.08 27.38 -26.96
N GLU A 645 19.78 27.67 -26.91
CA GLU A 645 19.22 28.57 -25.88
C GLU A 645 18.83 27.84 -24.60
N PHE A 646 18.68 26.51 -24.63
CA PHE A 646 18.24 25.67 -23.52
C PHE A 646 16.91 26.14 -22.91
N ASN A 647 15.95 26.46 -23.78
CA ASN A 647 14.61 26.87 -23.38
C ASN A 647 13.82 25.73 -22.71
N GLU A 648 14.09 24.49 -23.11
CA GLU A 648 13.43 23.29 -22.64
C GLU A 648 14.45 22.31 -22.04
N PHE A 649 14.06 21.58 -20.99
CA PHE A 649 14.96 20.72 -20.24
C PHE A 649 15.53 19.55 -21.05
N TYR A 650 14.77 19.02 -22.02
CA TYR A 650 15.14 17.83 -22.77
C TYR A 650 16.17 18.10 -23.88
N LEU A 651 16.41 19.36 -24.25
CA LEU A 651 17.34 19.72 -25.31
C LEU A 651 18.76 19.29 -24.99
N ILE A 652 19.15 19.28 -23.70
CA ILE A 652 20.49 18.88 -23.28
C ILE A 652 20.79 17.41 -23.63
N ASN A 653 19.80 16.53 -23.53
CA ASN A 653 19.95 15.10 -23.83
C ASN A 653 20.03 14.81 -25.34
N GLN A 654 19.57 15.72 -26.20
CA GLN A 654 19.65 15.54 -27.67
C GLN A 654 21.09 15.53 -28.19
N TYR A 655 22.03 16.10 -27.43
CA TYR A 655 23.46 16.12 -27.77
C TYR A 655 24.20 14.86 -27.31
N SER A 656 23.54 13.92 -26.60
CA SER A 656 24.17 12.71 -26.04
C SER A 656 24.97 11.91 -27.08
N THR A 657 24.46 11.78 -28.31
CA THR A 657 25.13 11.02 -29.38
C THR A 657 26.30 11.77 -30.03
N GLN A 658 26.39 13.08 -29.84
CA GLN A 658 27.42 13.93 -30.43
C GLN A 658 28.57 14.15 -29.45
N ILE A 659 28.29 14.16 -28.14
CA ILE A 659 29.29 14.35 -27.09
C ILE A 659 30.14 13.07 -26.98
N PRO A 660 31.49 13.17 -27.06
CA PRO A 660 32.35 12.01 -26.85
C PRO A 660 32.17 11.44 -25.44
N LYS A 661 31.97 10.12 -25.34
CA LYS A 661 31.69 9.41 -24.06
C LYS A 661 32.72 9.73 -22.98
N ILE A 662 33.99 9.90 -23.34
CA ILE A 662 35.04 10.27 -22.41
C ILE A 662 34.70 11.51 -21.55
N MET A 663 33.87 12.45 -22.03
CA MET A 663 33.46 13.60 -21.23
C MET A 663 32.59 13.22 -20.03
N SER A 664 31.68 12.25 -20.17
CA SER A 664 30.93 11.72 -19.03
C SER A 664 31.84 10.90 -18.11
N ASP A 665 32.76 10.12 -18.67
CA ASP A 665 33.62 9.25 -17.88
C ASP A 665 34.62 10.07 -17.01
N LEU A 666 35.14 11.18 -17.57
CA LEU A 666 35.95 12.15 -16.81
C LEU A 666 35.14 12.86 -15.71
N TRP A 667 33.86 13.13 -15.96
CA TRP A 667 32.97 13.72 -14.96
C TRP A 667 32.76 12.76 -13.78
N GLU A 668 32.62 11.47 -14.03
CA GLU A 668 32.45 10.45 -12.99
C GLU A 668 33.75 10.20 -12.21
N SER A 669 34.86 10.05 -12.92
CA SER A 669 36.17 9.76 -12.29
C SER A 669 36.65 10.86 -11.34
N VAL A 670 36.40 12.14 -11.65
CA VAL A 670 36.72 13.25 -10.73
C VAL A 670 35.84 13.22 -9.48
N ALA A 671 34.56 12.83 -9.59
CA ALA A 671 33.69 12.65 -8.43
C ALA A 671 34.24 11.56 -7.49
N ALA A 672 34.77 10.47 -8.04
CA ALA A 672 35.44 9.43 -7.25
C ALA A 672 36.70 9.94 -6.53
N CYS A 673 37.53 10.76 -7.19
CA CYS A 673 38.68 11.39 -6.54
C CYS A 673 38.28 12.24 -5.33
N ILE A 674 37.22 13.04 -5.46
CA ILE A 674 36.72 13.87 -4.36
C ILE A 674 36.21 13.00 -3.21
N MET A 675 35.50 11.92 -3.51
CA MET A 675 35.04 10.95 -2.49
C MET A 675 36.21 10.31 -1.75
N ILE A 676 37.27 9.91 -2.46
CA ILE A 676 38.45 9.27 -1.85
C ILE A 676 39.14 10.23 -0.87
N GLU A 677 39.29 11.51 -1.25
CA GLU A 677 40.07 12.48 -0.49
C GLU A 677 39.25 13.13 0.65
N TYR A 678 37.97 13.44 0.41
CA TYR A 678 37.13 14.27 1.29
C TYR A 678 35.79 13.64 1.68
N GLY A 679 35.50 12.41 1.24
CA GLY A 679 34.23 11.73 1.52
C GLY A 679 33.00 12.46 0.95
N TRP A 680 31.83 12.14 1.50
CA TRP A 680 30.56 12.72 1.06
C TRP A 680 30.49 14.24 1.22
N GLU A 681 31.14 14.81 2.24
CA GLU A 681 31.15 16.26 2.44
C GLU A 681 31.80 16.99 1.26
N GLY A 682 32.92 16.47 0.75
CA GLY A 682 33.57 17.01 -0.45
C GLY A 682 32.69 16.86 -1.70
N VAL A 683 32.08 15.69 -1.89
CA VAL A 683 31.20 15.44 -3.04
C VAL A 683 30.00 16.38 -3.04
N VAL A 684 29.34 16.57 -1.89
CA VAL A 684 28.22 17.51 -1.75
C VAL A 684 28.67 18.95 -1.98
N LYS A 685 29.82 19.35 -1.46
CA LYS A 685 30.35 20.71 -1.62
C LYS A 685 30.68 21.07 -3.07
N VAL A 686 31.18 20.11 -3.86
CA VAL A 686 31.57 20.34 -5.24
C VAL A 686 30.44 19.95 -6.20
N TYR A 687 30.16 18.66 -6.32
CA TYR A 687 29.16 18.13 -7.25
C TYR A 687 27.74 18.40 -6.77
N GLY A 688 27.48 18.37 -5.46
CA GLY A 688 26.17 18.72 -4.93
C GLY A 688 25.76 20.13 -5.32
N GLU A 689 26.64 21.13 -5.19
CA GLU A 689 26.36 22.50 -5.65
C GLU A 689 26.22 22.62 -7.18
N MET A 690 26.96 21.83 -7.97
CA MET A 690 26.80 21.80 -9.43
C MET A 690 25.44 21.21 -9.85
N TYR A 691 24.97 20.16 -9.18
CA TYR A 691 23.70 19.48 -9.47
C TYR A 691 22.47 20.15 -8.85
N LYS A 692 22.65 20.86 -7.74
CA LYS A 692 21.60 21.52 -6.95
C LYS A 692 20.54 22.25 -7.78
N PRO A 693 20.88 23.18 -8.70
CA PRO A 693 19.85 23.89 -9.45
C PRO A 693 19.06 22.96 -10.39
N TYR A 694 19.68 21.90 -10.91
CA TYR A 694 19.05 20.92 -11.79
C TYR A 694 18.12 19.97 -11.05
N ILE A 695 18.55 19.46 -9.88
CA ILE A 695 17.70 18.66 -9.00
C ILE A 695 16.46 19.47 -8.59
N GLN A 696 16.67 20.72 -8.17
CA GLN A 696 15.56 21.59 -7.78
C GLN A 696 14.58 21.83 -8.94
N TYR A 697 15.08 22.07 -10.16
CA TYR A 697 14.24 22.23 -11.34
C TYR A 697 13.45 20.96 -11.67
N VAL A 698 14.12 19.80 -11.69
CA VAL A 698 13.49 18.51 -12.02
C VAL A 698 12.41 18.15 -11.00
N VAL A 699 12.67 18.32 -9.71
CA VAL A 699 11.69 18.05 -8.66
C VAL A 699 10.46 18.95 -8.84
N GLN A 700 10.64 20.25 -9.08
CA GLN A 700 9.53 21.19 -9.26
C GLN A 700 8.70 20.93 -10.53
N ASN A 701 9.32 20.38 -11.57
CA ASN A 701 8.71 20.14 -12.87
C ASN A 701 8.52 18.65 -13.17
N ILE A 702 8.56 17.79 -12.14
CA ILE A 702 8.65 16.33 -12.28
C ILE A 702 7.53 15.74 -13.15
N TYR A 703 6.33 16.33 -13.09
CA TYR A 703 5.20 15.93 -13.92
C TYR A 703 5.41 16.22 -15.40
N SER A 704 5.83 17.43 -15.73
CA SER A 704 6.11 17.84 -17.11
C SER A 704 7.23 16.99 -17.71
N VAL A 705 8.27 16.73 -16.92
CA VAL A 705 9.39 15.87 -17.30
C VAL A 705 8.90 14.43 -17.54
N TYR A 706 8.12 13.88 -16.61
CA TYR A 706 7.56 12.53 -16.72
C TYR A 706 6.62 12.38 -17.94
N ASP A 707 5.66 13.29 -18.11
CA ASP A 707 4.68 13.24 -19.21
C ASP A 707 5.37 13.32 -20.58
N TYR A 708 6.43 14.13 -20.71
CA TYR A 708 7.26 14.20 -21.92
C TYR A 708 7.91 12.85 -22.26
N HIS A 709 8.58 12.21 -21.29
CA HIS A 709 9.23 10.92 -21.52
C HIS A 709 8.22 9.80 -21.84
N GLN A 710 7.03 9.82 -21.25
CA GLN A 710 5.97 8.87 -21.60
C GLN A 710 5.49 9.04 -23.06
N LEU A 711 5.37 10.28 -23.53
CA LEU A 711 4.99 10.56 -24.92
C LEU A 711 6.04 10.03 -25.91
N ILE A 712 7.33 10.25 -25.64
CA ILE A 712 8.42 9.71 -26.47
C ILE A 712 8.36 8.18 -26.54
N ASN A 713 8.26 7.52 -25.38
CA ASN A 713 8.21 6.06 -25.32
C ASN A 713 7.02 5.49 -26.10
N ARG A 714 5.86 6.17 -26.03
CA ARG A 714 4.67 5.80 -26.80
C ARG A 714 4.90 5.95 -28.30
N ASN A 715 5.54 7.04 -28.75
CA ASN A 715 5.84 7.24 -30.17
C ASN A 715 6.82 6.18 -30.70
N ILE A 716 7.87 5.85 -29.94
CA ILE A 716 8.83 4.78 -30.29
C ILE A 716 8.13 3.41 -30.39
N GLN A 717 7.19 3.12 -29.50
CA GLN A 717 6.41 1.87 -29.55
C GLN A 717 5.47 1.81 -30.76
N ILE A 718 4.94 2.96 -31.20
CA ILE A 718 4.11 3.05 -32.42
C ILE A 718 4.96 2.85 -33.68
N GLU A 719 6.19 3.36 -33.72
CA GLU A 719 7.10 3.17 -34.87
C GLU A 719 7.65 1.73 -34.99
N LYS A 720 7.69 0.97 -33.88
CA LYS A 720 8.18 -0.42 -33.85
C LYS A 720 7.09 -1.47 -34.15
N ASN A 721 5.82 -1.09 -34.13
CA ASN A 721 4.67 -1.94 -34.44
C ASN A 721 4.09 -1.60 -35.79
#